data_AF-A0A840W1Z5-F1
#
_entry.id   AF-A0A840W1Z5-F1
#
_cell.length_a   1.000
_cell.length_b   1.000
_cell.length_c   1.000
_cell.angle_alpha   90.00
_cell.angle_beta   90.00
_cell.angle_gamma   90.00
#
_symmetry.space_group_name_H-M   'P 1'
#
loop_
_entity.id
_entity.type
_entity.pdbx_description
1 polymer ?
#
loop_
_entity_poly.entity_id
_entity_poly.type
_entity_poly.pdbx_seq_one_letter_code
_entity_poly.pdbx_strand_id
1 'polypeptide(L)'
;MRVLHGVWSRDTLVLWGEGEHDGEALAGAHPFAASLAELRGVAAKAGIVPGSPDGAASVLVLPGTAASPAPSDSTDTAPAVLRPWRVPSLALSAAQADTLLTVLDGLPVTAGPALTHLRAVHAFAERLVLAGGVLPDLVGQPPHARWRPAPLDTAESHLAALTETLPAAATAHLDPRERGDAARVCVLAPLELLTDAAARRLATAPKRHSPSAGADAGDPGTAHDPETTPAARLADALTGQRTRVDDGTAQALRGPLRQWRSRVRGGGRAQLLFVLREPEPESSRGGPRPWTVEFWVRSTTDPGLRLPLERVWLGEGAAWLPEDVGTTALADLRRAVRHLPALRRALGDLAPARLTLDTAGAQAFVGGAAARLTSAGFGVVLPEWSGRGALELRMTVKEEPKKRGRGGVGPTDLVDVSFEALLRGPGSGEPLAAEELDELAELARLKRSLVRVRGRWMEMDPERVEAALELMRRSGGGRGRMRREEALRAAIGAAQTPLPVADVVADGPLGALLDGGAKAGPRPMGTPPGFEGKLRPYQDRGSAWLRFLGELGLGAVLADDMGLGKTVQLLALLTDERAQAPAPGPTLLVCPVSLVGNWRREAEKFAPGLRVHVQHGPDRPSGNDLARIVGACDLVVTTYGVVARDADELSGMPWHRVVCDEAQALKNHSTRQARAVRSLPAATRIALTGTPVENNLGELWSVMEFANPGLLGTAADFQRAVADRAEAEEGAGEGTDLVRRLTGPFVLRRLKTDRSIIADLPEKQEMRTWCTLTPEQASLYKAVVDDMAERMAEADEKERKGLVLATMSRLKQICNHPAQFLGDGSVLSGRSGKLDRLESILGEAVAEGDKALCFTQYARWGERLAPYLRSRLGVPVLWLHGGTSRADRERMTDHFQAVSGPVVFLLSLKAAGTGLNLTAANHVVHVDRWWNPAVENQATDRAFRIGQRRDVQVRKLVCVGTVEERVDEMIERKSALADGAVATGEQWLGALSVEDLREVVRLAPEAVSG
;
A
#
# COMPACT_ATOMS: atom_id res chain seq x y z
N MET A 1 36.49 -10.83 -7.79
CA MET A 1 35.30 -10.09 -8.27
C MET A 1 34.11 -10.20 -7.31
N ARG A 2 33.57 -9.07 -6.83
CA ARG A 2 32.43 -8.92 -5.91
C ARG A 2 31.12 -8.59 -6.64
N VAL A 3 31.16 -7.62 -7.56
CA VAL A 3 29.98 -7.16 -8.32
C VAL A 3 30.23 -7.35 -9.81
N LEU A 4 29.24 -7.89 -10.53
CA LEU A 4 29.24 -8.05 -11.98
C LEU A 4 28.25 -7.04 -12.60
N HIS A 5 28.75 -6.20 -13.48
CA HIS A 5 27.98 -5.19 -14.18
C HIS A 5 27.84 -5.56 -15.66
N GLY A 6 26.77 -5.08 -16.30
CA GLY A 6 26.55 -5.29 -17.72
C GLY A 6 25.75 -4.16 -18.34
N VAL A 7 26.12 -3.79 -19.56
CA VAL A 7 25.43 -2.80 -20.37
C VAL A 7 25.22 -3.34 -21.79
N TRP A 8 24.12 -2.98 -22.43
CA TRP A 8 23.82 -3.41 -23.79
C TRP A 8 24.28 -2.39 -24.81
N SER A 9 25.25 -2.75 -25.66
CA SER A 9 25.87 -1.85 -26.65
C SER A 9 26.10 -2.57 -27.98
N ARG A 10 25.73 -1.92 -29.09
CA ARG A 10 25.96 -2.43 -30.47
C ARG A 10 25.61 -3.91 -30.64
N ASP A 11 24.38 -4.29 -30.27
CA ASP A 11 23.85 -5.66 -30.36
C ASP A 11 24.57 -6.71 -29.48
N THR A 12 25.38 -6.27 -28.51
CA THR A 12 26.10 -7.15 -27.57
C THR A 12 25.90 -6.73 -26.12
N LEU A 13 25.99 -7.70 -25.20
CA LEU A 13 26.10 -7.45 -23.77
C LEU A 13 27.57 -7.26 -23.41
N VAL A 14 27.94 -6.04 -23.01
CA VAL A 14 29.29 -5.72 -22.54
C VAL A 14 29.32 -5.88 -21.03
N LEU A 15 30.09 -6.86 -20.54
CA LEU A 15 30.30 -7.13 -19.12
C LEU A 15 31.57 -6.47 -18.61
N TRP A 16 31.52 -6.02 -17.37
CA TRP A 16 32.71 -5.66 -16.58
C TRP A 16 32.42 -5.97 -15.10
N GLY A 17 33.44 -5.95 -14.24
CA GLY A 17 33.26 -6.34 -12.85
C GLY A 17 34.08 -5.50 -11.90
N GLU A 18 33.69 -5.50 -10.63
CA GLU A 18 34.40 -4.85 -9.54
C GLU A 18 35.02 -5.90 -8.60
N GLY A 19 36.27 -5.70 -8.20
CA GLY A 19 37.06 -6.53 -7.30
C GLY A 19 37.58 -5.76 -6.08
N GLU A 20 38.52 -6.35 -5.34
CA GLU A 20 39.20 -5.67 -4.23
C GLU A 20 40.31 -4.75 -4.77
N HIS A 21 40.69 -3.72 -4.01
CA HIS A 21 41.60 -2.66 -4.45
C HIS A 21 43.04 -3.18 -4.68
N ASP A 22 43.48 -3.23 -5.94
CA ASP A 22 44.84 -3.66 -6.33
C ASP A 22 45.73 -2.45 -6.70
N GLY A 23 46.08 -1.61 -5.72
CA GLY A 23 47.20 -0.65 -5.84
C GLY A 23 47.02 0.57 -6.77
N GLU A 24 48.13 1.31 -7.00
CA GLU A 24 48.16 2.63 -7.65
C GLU A 24 47.43 2.67 -9.00
N ALA A 25 46.35 3.48 -9.05
CA ALA A 25 45.52 3.66 -10.23
C ALA A 25 46.30 4.37 -11.35
N LEU A 26 46.41 3.74 -12.52
CA LEU A 26 46.79 4.42 -13.76
C LEU A 26 45.77 5.53 -14.07
N ALA A 27 46.24 6.70 -14.50
CA ALA A 27 45.38 7.85 -14.79
C ALA A 27 44.24 7.47 -15.77
N GLY A 28 42.98 7.55 -15.30
CA GLY A 28 41.77 7.26 -16.08
C GLY A 28 41.32 5.79 -16.12
N ALA A 29 42.01 4.87 -15.44
CA ALA A 29 41.56 3.49 -15.25
C ALA A 29 40.72 3.36 -13.96
N HIS A 30 39.72 2.48 -13.96
CA HIS A 30 38.90 2.22 -12.77
C HIS A 30 39.68 1.31 -11.79
N PRO A 31 40.04 1.79 -10.58
CA PRO A 31 40.93 1.11 -9.63
C PRO A 31 40.33 -0.16 -9.01
N PHE A 32 39.01 -0.33 -9.07
CA PHE A 32 38.34 -1.54 -8.60
C PHE A 32 37.98 -2.50 -9.75
N ALA A 33 38.36 -2.22 -11.00
CA ALA A 33 37.90 -3.05 -12.11
C ALA A 33 38.59 -4.42 -12.11
N ALA A 34 37.78 -5.48 -12.15
CA ALA A 34 38.22 -6.85 -12.25
C ALA A 34 38.98 -7.08 -13.57
N SER A 35 39.94 -8.00 -13.51
CA SER A 35 40.74 -8.35 -14.69
C SER A 35 39.91 -9.08 -15.75
N LEU A 36 40.37 -9.04 -17.01
CA LEU A 36 39.75 -9.80 -18.10
C LEU A 36 39.79 -11.33 -17.83
N ALA A 37 40.77 -11.82 -17.08
CA ALA A 37 40.86 -13.22 -16.67
C ALA A 37 39.71 -13.61 -15.71
N GLU A 38 39.39 -12.75 -14.74
CA GLU A 38 38.25 -12.97 -13.83
C GLU A 38 36.91 -12.94 -14.56
N LEU A 39 36.73 -12.00 -15.51
CA LEU A 39 35.51 -11.92 -16.33
C LEU A 39 35.32 -13.18 -17.18
N ARG A 40 36.39 -13.69 -17.80
CA ARG A 40 36.38 -14.97 -18.52
C ARG A 40 36.06 -16.15 -17.60
N GLY A 41 36.56 -16.13 -16.36
CA GLY A 41 36.24 -17.14 -15.35
C GLY A 41 34.75 -17.19 -15.00
N VAL A 42 34.08 -16.05 -14.89
CA VAL A 42 32.63 -16.00 -14.66
C VAL A 42 31.82 -16.39 -15.88
N ALA A 43 32.22 -15.95 -17.08
CA ALA A 43 31.60 -16.42 -18.32
C ALA A 43 31.72 -17.95 -18.46
N ALA A 44 32.87 -18.54 -18.14
CA ALA A 44 33.08 -19.98 -18.16
C ALA A 44 32.19 -20.73 -17.15
N LYS A 45 32.01 -20.19 -15.94
CA LYS A 45 31.07 -20.75 -14.94
C LYS A 45 29.61 -20.70 -15.40
N ALA A 46 29.26 -19.72 -16.22
CA ALA A 46 27.96 -19.65 -16.88
C ALA A 46 27.82 -20.59 -18.09
N GLY A 47 28.83 -21.41 -18.39
CA GLY A 47 28.83 -22.33 -19.53
C GLY A 47 29.27 -21.71 -20.85
N ILE A 48 29.85 -20.50 -20.83
CA ILE A 48 30.31 -19.78 -22.03
C ILE A 48 31.79 -20.12 -22.29
N VAL A 49 32.05 -21.02 -23.23
CA VAL A 49 33.41 -21.44 -23.66
C VAL A 49 33.88 -20.56 -24.85
N PRO A 50 35.13 -20.06 -24.91
CA PRO A 50 35.50 -19.00 -25.85
C PRO A 50 35.87 -19.52 -27.25
N GLY A 51 35.15 -19.05 -28.28
CA GLY A 51 35.84 -18.36 -29.37
C GLY A 51 36.00 -16.93 -28.88
N SER A 52 37.24 -16.48 -28.65
CA SER A 52 37.58 -15.26 -27.88
C SER A 52 36.50 -14.18 -27.96
N PRO A 53 35.66 -14.00 -26.92
CA PRO A 53 34.94 -12.74 -26.79
C PRO A 53 35.99 -11.63 -26.80
N ASP A 54 35.82 -10.66 -27.69
CA ASP A 54 36.78 -9.58 -27.88
C ASP A 54 36.96 -8.87 -26.54
N GLY A 55 38.16 -9.05 -25.97
CA GLY A 55 38.56 -8.35 -24.76
C GLY A 55 38.95 -6.94 -25.16
N ALA A 56 38.16 -5.96 -24.75
CA ALA A 56 38.41 -4.56 -25.04
C ALA A 56 38.36 -3.73 -23.75
N ALA A 57 39.03 -2.58 -23.75
CA ALA A 57 38.80 -1.56 -22.74
C ALA A 57 37.58 -0.74 -23.15
N SER A 58 36.52 -0.78 -22.35
CA SER A 58 35.34 0.07 -22.53
C SER A 58 35.49 1.34 -21.71
N VAL A 59 35.03 2.47 -22.25
CA VAL A 59 34.93 3.73 -21.51
C VAL A 59 33.50 3.84 -20.98
N LEU A 60 33.34 3.88 -19.67
CA LEU A 60 32.05 4.02 -19.01
C LEU A 60 32.00 5.34 -18.26
N VAL A 61 30.90 6.06 -18.41
CA VAL A 61 30.62 7.29 -17.69
C VAL A 61 30.03 6.92 -16.34
N LEU A 62 30.91 6.76 -15.34
CA LEU A 62 30.58 6.24 -14.02
C LEU A 62 30.66 7.35 -12.95
N PRO A 63 29.86 7.22 -11.88
CA PRO A 63 29.93 8.11 -10.72
C PRO A 63 31.31 8.10 -10.05
N GLY A 64 31.85 9.27 -9.71
CA GLY A 64 33.14 9.39 -9.02
C GLY A 64 33.50 10.79 -8.57
N THR A 65 34.70 10.92 -7.99
CA THR A 65 35.37 12.20 -7.69
C THR A 65 36.30 12.59 -8.84
N ALA A 66 36.95 13.76 -8.74
CA ALA A 66 37.94 14.20 -9.73
C ALA A 66 39.15 13.25 -9.88
N ALA A 67 39.45 12.43 -8.85
CA ALA A 67 40.63 11.58 -8.78
C ALA A 67 40.34 10.07 -8.71
N SER A 68 39.11 9.64 -8.38
CA SER A 68 38.78 8.21 -8.22
C SER A 68 37.28 7.95 -8.47
N PRO A 69 36.88 6.85 -9.14
CA PRO A 69 35.47 6.44 -9.24
C PRO A 69 34.94 5.96 -7.89
N ALA A 70 33.62 6.01 -7.73
CA ALA A 70 32.94 5.52 -6.53
C ALA A 70 32.80 3.98 -6.58
N PRO A 71 33.09 3.26 -5.48
CA PRO A 71 32.84 1.82 -5.39
C PRO A 71 31.33 1.53 -5.40
N SER A 72 30.91 0.46 -6.10
CA SER A 72 29.49 0.07 -6.15
C SER A 72 28.93 -0.45 -4.82
N ASP A 73 29.78 -0.79 -3.84
CA ASP A 73 29.41 -1.26 -2.50
C ASP A 73 29.43 -0.17 -1.40
N SER A 74 29.77 1.08 -1.75
CA SER A 74 29.83 2.17 -0.77
C SER A 74 28.45 2.76 -0.46
N THR A 75 28.07 2.74 0.82
CA THR A 75 26.93 3.47 1.39
C THR A 75 27.29 4.91 1.77
N ASP A 76 28.54 5.31 1.52
CA ASP A 76 29.14 6.59 1.89
C ASP A 76 29.45 7.45 0.66
N THR A 77 29.04 8.72 0.75
CA THR A 77 29.28 9.85 -0.18
C THR A 77 28.66 9.81 -1.58
N ALA A 78 27.89 10.86 -1.87
CA ALA A 78 27.38 11.19 -3.19
C ALA A 78 28.53 11.29 -4.20
N PRO A 79 28.51 10.54 -5.31
CA PRO A 79 29.50 10.73 -6.37
C PRO A 79 29.31 12.10 -7.04
N ALA A 80 30.34 12.94 -6.98
CA ALA A 80 30.25 14.36 -7.29
C ALA A 80 30.07 14.71 -8.77
N VAL A 81 30.54 13.87 -9.71
CA VAL A 81 30.36 14.08 -11.17
C VAL A 81 30.45 12.74 -11.90
N LEU A 82 29.66 12.53 -12.95
CA LEU A 82 29.86 11.42 -13.88
C LEU A 82 31.11 11.65 -14.74
N ARG A 83 32.09 10.76 -14.69
CA ARG A 83 33.32 10.86 -15.49
C ARG A 83 33.59 9.59 -16.29
N PRO A 84 34.25 9.71 -17.45
CA PRO A 84 34.65 8.55 -18.24
C PRO A 84 35.81 7.81 -17.56
N TRP A 85 35.61 6.51 -17.29
CA TRP A 85 36.60 5.60 -16.74
C TRP A 85 36.80 4.41 -17.68
N ARG A 86 38.06 3.98 -17.86
CA ARG A 86 38.37 2.77 -18.63
C ARG A 86 38.25 1.54 -17.74
N VAL A 87 37.44 0.58 -18.18
CA VAL A 87 37.28 -0.74 -17.54
C VAL A 87 37.65 -1.85 -18.53
N PRO A 88 38.35 -2.91 -18.10
CA PRO A 88 38.40 -4.16 -18.85
C PRO A 88 36.97 -4.69 -19.03
N SER A 89 36.65 -5.09 -20.26
CA SER A 89 35.29 -5.53 -20.58
C SER A 89 35.27 -6.73 -21.52
N LEU A 90 34.18 -7.50 -21.43
CA LEU A 90 33.92 -8.70 -22.20
C LEU A 90 32.63 -8.50 -23.01
N ALA A 91 32.72 -8.47 -24.34
CA ALA A 91 31.53 -8.39 -25.19
C ALA A 91 30.95 -9.80 -25.45
N LEU A 92 29.68 -9.99 -25.12
CA LEU A 92 28.92 -11.22 -25.34
C LEU A 92 27.88 -11.02 -26.44
N SER A 93 27.83 -11.94 -27.40
CA SER A 93 26.72 -12.02 -28.35
C SER A 93 25.39 -12.26 -27.64
N ALA A 94 24.26 -11.97 -28.30
CA ALA A 94 22.93 -12.19 -27.73
C ALA A 94 22.68 -13.63 -27.25
N ALA A 95 23.23 -14.64 -27.95
CA ALA A 95 23.14 -16.03 -27.52
C ALA A 95 23.95 -16.33 -26.23
N GLN A 96 25.14 -15.74 -26.12
CA GLN A 96 25.95 -15.83 -24.91
C GLN A 96 25.32 -15.05 -23.76
N ALA A 97 24.69 -13.90 -24.04
CA ALA A 97 23.94 -13.11 -23.07
C ALA A 97 22.72 -13.85 -22.53
N ASP A 98 21.92 -14.51 -23.38
CA ASP A 98 20.82 -15.39 -22.94
C ASP A 98 21.31 -16.51 -22.03
N THR A 99 22.44 -17.14 -22.36
CA THR A 99 23.07 -18.18 -21.53
C THR A 99 23.44 -17.63 -20.15
N LEU A 100 24.13 -16.49 -20.09
CA LEU A 100 24.52 -15.84 -18.83
C LEU A 100 23.30 -15.45 -17.99
N LEU A 101 22.34 -14.74 -18.58
CA LEU A 101 21.18 -14.20 -17.88
C LEU A 101 20.29 -15.32 -17.33
N THR A 102 20.21 -16.46 -18.01
CA THR A 102 19.47 -17.65 -17.53
C THR A 102 20.01 -18.17 -16.20
N VAL A 103 21.33 -18.09 -15.96
CA VAL A 103 21.99 -18.66 -14.77
C VAL A 103 22.53 -17.60 -13.80
N LEU A 104 22.23 -16.31 -14.04
CA LEU A 104 22.83 -15.18 -13.34
C LEU A 104 22.71 -15.28 -11.81
N ASP A 105 21.53 -15.65 -11.31
CA ASP A 105 21.24 -15.75 -9.86
C ASP A 105 21.99 -16.90 -9.17
N GLY A 106 22.53 -17.86 -9.95
CA GLY A 106 23.34 -18.98 -9.45
C GLY A 106 24.84 -18.72 -9.46
N LEU A 107 25.30 -17.58 -9.99
CA LEU A 107 26.72 -17.24 -10.02
C LEU A 107 27.17 -16.65 -8.67
N PRO A 108 28.41 -16.93 -8.22
CA PRO A 108 28.94 -16.44 -6.94
C PRO A 108 29.40 -14.96 -7.03
N VAL A 109 28.55 -14.09 -7.58
CA VAL A 109 28.80 -12.65 -7.76
C VAL A 109 27.49 -11.86 -7.57
N THR A 110 27.57 -10.63 -7.09
CA THR A 110 26.38 -9.77 -6.99
C THR A 110 26.12 -9.10 -8.34
N ALA A 111 24.91 -9.20 -8.90
CA ALA A 111 24.56 -8.51 -10.14
C ALA A 111 24.30 -7.02 -9.89
N GLY A 112 24.94 -6.13 -10.66
CA GLY A 112 24.71 -4.69 -10.59
C GLY A 112 23.35 -4.28 -11.19
N PRO A 113 22.83 -3.08 -10.87
CA PRO A 113 21.46 -2.67 -11.22
C PRO A 113 21.12 -2.77 -12.72
N ALA A 114 22.06 -2.41 -13.60
CA ALA A 114 21.88 -2.50 -15.05
C ALA A 114 21.73 -3.95 -15.53
N LEU A 115 22.49 -4.88 -14.95
CA LEU A 115 22.43 -6.29 -15.29
C LEU A 115 21.16 -6.95 -14.72
N THR A 116 20.73 -6.54 -13.52
CA THR A 116 19.44 -6.94 -12.92
C THR A 116 18.25 -6.48 -13.77
N HIS A 117 18.27 -5.24 -14.25
CA HIS A 117 17.25 -4.73 -15.17
C HIS A 117 17.25 -5.51 -16.49
N LEU A 118 18.43 -5.77 -17.07
CA LEU A 118 18.55 -6.58 -18.28
C LEU A 118 18.04 -8.03 -18.07
N ARG A 119 18.18 -8.60 -16.86
CA ARG A 119 17.56 -9.88 -16.49
C ARG A 119 16.03 -9.81 -16.50
N ALA A 120 15.43 -8.68 -16.10
CA ALA A 120 13.98 -8.48 -16.22
C ALA A 120 13.52 -8.39 -17.68
N VAL A 121 14.29 -7.70 -18.54
CA VAL A 121 14.05 -7.67 -20.00
C VAL A 121 14.16 -9.08 -20.59
N HIS A 122 15.16 -9.85 -20.19
CA HIS A 122 15.34 -11.25 -20.60
C HIS A 122 14.19 -12.15 -20.13
N ALA A 123 13.77 -12.04 -18.87
CA ALA A 123 12.61 -12.78 -18.35
C ALA A 123 11.32 -12.44 -19.13
N PHE A 124 11.16 -11.18 -19.54
CA PHE A 124 10.05 -10.79 -20.40
C PHE A 124 10.16 -11.42 -21.80
N ALA A 125 11.34 -11.43 -22.40
CA ALA A 125 11.60 -12.15 -23.66
C ALA A 125 11.24 -13.65 -23.53
N GLU A 126 11.68 -14.32 -22.47
CA GLU A 126 11.35 -15.73 -22.21
C GLU A 126 9.83 -15.95 -22.08
N ARG A 127 9.12 -15.08 -21.36
CA ARG A 127 7.66 -15.15 -21.25
C ARG A 127 6.98 -14.98 -22.61
N LEU A 128 7.43 -14.04 -23.44
CA LEU A 128 6.89 -13.87 -24.80
C LEU A 128 7.11 -15.13 -25.64
N VAL A 129 8.29 -15.73 -25.58
CA VAL A 129 8.60 -16.98 -26.30
C VAL A 129 7.71 -18.13 -25.79
N LEU A 130 7.60 -18.32 -24.48
CA LEU A 130 6.78 -19.37 -23.87
C LEU A 130 5.28 -19.20 -24.16
N ALA A 131 4.81 -17.95 -24.25
CA ALA A 131 3.45 -17.62 -24.67
C ALA A 131 3.23 -17.75 -26.19
N GLY A 132 4.28 -18.00 -26.98
CA GLY A 132 4.22 -18.06 -28.44
C GLY A 132 4.08 -16.69 -29.11
N GLY A 133 4.35 -15.60 -28.40
CA GLY A 133 4.33 -14.21 -28.87
C GLY A 133 5.58 -13.84 -29.66
N VAL A 134 5.97 -14.66 -30.65
CA VAL A 134 7.11 -14.40 -31.54
C VAL A 134 6.72 -14.53 -33.01
N LEU A 135 7.35 -13.73 -33.86
CA LEU A 135 7.13 -13.70 -35.31
C LEU A 135 8.45 -13.88 -36.06
N PRO A 136 8.47 -14.65 -37.15
CA PRO A 136 9.66 -14.80 -37.97
C PRO A 136 9.92 -13.54 -38.81
N ASP A 137 11.19 -13.22 -39.02
CA ASP A 137 11.65 -12.10 -39.83
C ASP A 137 12.93 -12.41 -40.61
N LEU A 138 13.19 -11.60 -41.64
CA LEU A 138 14.43 -11.60 -42.41
C LEU A 138 15.11 -10.23 -42.30
N VAL A 139 16.30 -10.19 -41.71
CA VAL A 139 17.05 -8.96 -41.42
C VAL A 139 18.39 -8.92 -42.17
N GLY A 140 18.86 -7.71 -42.52
CA GLY A 140 20.19 -7.46 -43.07
C GLY A 140 20.36 -7.73 -44.58
N GLN A 141 21.55 -7.38 -45.06
CA GLN A 141 22.12 -7.80 -46.34
C GLN A 141 23.58 -8.25 -46.08
N PRO A 142 23.91 -9.55 -46.23
CA PRO A 142 23.06 -10.66 -46.68
C PRO A 142 21.88 -10.97 -45.72
N PRO A 143 20.80 -11.64 -46.17
CA PRO A 143 19.61 -11.85 -45.35
C PRO A 143 19.79 -12.97 -44.32
N HIS A 144 19.39 -12.68 -43.08
CA HIS A 144 19.40 -13.61 -41.95
C HIS A 144 18.01 -13.78 -41.34
N ALA A 145 17.65 -15.01 -41.02
CA ALA A 145 16.44 -15.35 -40.29
C ALA A 145 16.54 -14.95 -38.81
N ARG A 146 15.48 -14.37 -38.24
CA ARG A 146 15.42 -13.94 -36.83
C ARG A 146 13.99 -14.04 -36.30
N TRP A 147 13.82 -14.45 -35.04
CA TRP A 147 12.56 -14.28 -34.30
C TRP A 147 12.48 -12.87 -33.71
N ARG A 148 11.33 -12.22 -33.86
CA ARG A 148 11.02 -10.94 -33.22
C ARG A 148 9.87 -11.10 -32.23
N PRO A 149 9.82 -10.27 -31.17
CA PRO A 149 8.65 -10.21 -30.30
C PRO A 149 7.40 -9.77 -31.11
N ALA A 150 6.28 -10.44 -30.88
CA ALA A 150 5.00 -10.04 -31.43
C ALA A 150 4.47 -8.82 -30.65
N PRO A 151 3.95 -7.78 -31.34
CA PRO A 151 3.25 -6.68 -30.69
C PRO A 151 1.92 -7.20 -30.12
N LEU A 152 1.88 -7.46 -28.82
CA LEU A 152 0.68 -7.81 -28.07
C LEU A 152 0.27 -6.59 -27.23
N ASP A 153 -1.02 -6.30 -27.14
CA ASP A 153 -1.51 -5.14 -26.37
C ASP A 153 -1.10 -5.22 -24.88
N THR A 154 -0.96 -6.44 -24.34
CA THR A 154 -0.43 -6.69 -22.98
C THR A 154 1.08 -6.51 -22.84
N ALA A 155 1.81 -6.53 -23.96
CA ALA A 155 3.25 -6.31 -24.01
C ALA A 155 3.61 -4.83 -23.96
N GLU A 156 2.71 -3.93 -24.40
CA GLU A 156 2.97 -2.47 -24.39
C GLU A 156 3.07 -1.92 -22.96
N SER A 157 2.15 -2.30 -22.06
CA SER A 157 2.22 -1.88 -20.65
C SER A 157 3.46 -2.41 -19.92
N HIS A 158 3.86 -3.67 -20.19
CA HIS A 158 5.08 -4.24 -19.63
C HIS A 158 6.34 -3.59 -20.19
N LEU A 159 6.35 -3.26 -21.48
CA LEU A 159 7.44 -2.55 -22.12
C LEU A 159 7.57 -1.12 -21.58
N ALA A 160 6.45 -0.43 -21.33
CA ALA A 160 6.42 0.87 -20.66
C ALA A 160 7.01 0.77 -19.25
N ALA A 161 6.59 -0.21 -18.45
CA ALA A 161 7.12 -0.43 -17.11
C ALA A 161 8.65 -0.74 -17.12
N LEU A 162 9.13 -1.57 -18.05
CA LEU A 162 10.56 -1.84 -18.22
C LEU A 162 11.33 -0.58 -18.66
N THR A 163 10.71 0.32 -19.42
CA THR A 163 11.31 1.57 -19.84
C THR A 163 11.38 2.59 -18.69
N GLU A 164 10.31 2.70 -17.90
CA GLU A 164 10.23 3.57 -16.72
C GLU A 164 11.21 3.16 -15.61
N THR A 165 11.50 1.87 -15.50
CA THR A 165 12.40 1.30 -14.48
C THR A 165 13.86 1.18 -14.94
N LEU A 166 14.22 1.73 -16.11
CA LEU A 166 15.58 1.66 -16.66
C LEU A 166 16.59 2.39 -15.74
N PRO A 167 17.54 1.68 -15.11
CA PRO A 167 18.48 2.31 -14.19
C PRO A 167 19.53 3.15 -14.93
N ALA A 168 19.97 4.25 -14.31
CA ALA A 168 20.98 5.14 -14.90
C ALA A 168 22.28 4.40 -15.31
N ALA A 169 22.69 3.39 -14.54
CA ALA A 169 23.84 2.54 -14.82
C ALA A 169 23.76 1.81 -16.18
N ALA A 170 22.55 1.51 -16.69
CA ALA A 170 22.39 0.87 -18.00
C ALA A 170 22.80 1.79 -19.15
N THR A 171 22.71 3.11 -18.93
CA THR A 171 23.05 4.16 -19.92
C THR A 171 24.49 4.67 -19.79
N ALA A 172 25.29 4.10 -18.88
CA ALA A 172 26.64 4.59 -18.57
C ALA A 172 27.62 4.51 -19.75
N HIS A 173 27.34 3.67 -20.75
CA HIS A 173 28.16 3.52 -21.95
C HIS A 173 27.74 4.42 -23.11
N LEU A 174 26.58 5.10 -22.99
CA LEU A 174 26.05 5.99 -24.03
C LEU A 174 26.66 7.39 -23.90
N ASP A 175 26.88 8.04 -25.04
CA ASP A 175 27.18 9.47 -25.05
C ASP A 175 26.00 10.23 -24.42
N PRO A 176 26.23 11.23 -23.56
CA PRO A 176 25.16 12.06 -23.00
C PRO A 176 24.15 12.59 -24.03
N ARG A 177 24.58 12.85 -25.26
CA ARG A 177 23.73 13.31 -26.38
C ARG A 177 22.81 12.22 -26.94
N GLU A 178 23.16 10.95 -26.76
CA GLU A 178 22.42 9.79 -27.27
C GLU A 178 21.48 9.19 -26.22
N ARG A 179 21.47 9.70 -24.98
CA ARG A 179 20.61 9.20 -23.89
C ARG A 179 19.11 9.37 -24.15
N GLY A 180 18.71 10.25 -25.07
CA GLY A 180 17.31 10.35 -25.53
C GLY A 180 16.80 9.05 -26.19
N ASP A 181 17.71 8.23 -26.73
CA ASP A 181 17.40 6.94 -27.36
C ASP A 181 17.59 5.75 -26.40
N ALA A 182 17.80 5.98 -25.10
CA ALA A 182 18.14 4.93 -24.13
C ALA A 182 17.10 3.81 -24.07
N ALA A 183 15.80 4.12 -24.15
CA ALA A 183 14.75 3.11 -24.21
C ALA A 183 14.91 2.18 -25.42
N ARG A 184 15.27 2.76 -26.58
CA ARG A 184 15.49 2.00 -27.81
C ARG A 184 16.71 1.09 -27.71
N VAL A 185 17.82 1.62 -27.19
CA VAL A 185 19.11 0.92 -27.16
C VAL A 185 19.21 -0.08 -26.00
N CYS A 186 18.68 0.25 -24.83
CA CYS A 186 18.85 -0.53 -23.60
C CYS A 186 17.64 -1.42 -23.26
N VAL A 187 16.49 -1.23 -23.90
CA VAL A 187 15.29 -2.06 -23.66
C VAL A 187 14.81 -2.74 -24.94
N LEU A 188 14.49 -1.98 -25.99
CA LEU A 188 13.92 -2.55 -27.22
C LEU A 188 14.91 -3.43 -28.00
N ALA A 189 16.12 -2.94 -28.25
CA ALA A 189 17.15 -3.70 -28.96
C ALA A 189 17.53 -5.01 -28.25
N PRO A 190 17.82 -5.02 -26.92
CA PRO A 190 18.05 -6.27 -26.21
C PRO A 190 16.82 -7.17 -26.20
N LEU A 191 15.60 -6.63 -26.04
CA LEU A 191 14.38 -7.44 -26.10
C LEU A 191 14.26 -8.18 -27.43
N GLU A 192 14.51 -7.51 -28.57
CA GLU A 192 14.47 -8.15 -29.89
C GLU A 192 15.51 -9.28 -30.02
N LEU A 193 16.75 -9.02 -29.61
CA LEU A 193 17.86 -9.96 -29.77
C LEU A 193 17.80 -11.13 -28.78
N LEU A 194 17.41 -10.86 -27.53
CA LEU A 194 17.22 -11.89 -26.50
C LEU A 194 15.98 -12.74 -26.78
N THR A 195 14.94 -12.19 -27.40
CA THR A 195 13.80 -12.99 -27.88
C THR A 195 14.24 -14.00 -28.93
N ASP A 196 15.09 -13.60 -29.89
CA ASP A 196 15.66 -14.53 -30.87
C ASP A 196 16.53 -15.61 -30.22
N ALA A 197 17.41 -15.22 -29.31
CA ALA A 197 18.27 -16.15 -28.58
C ALA A 197 17.47 -17.16 -27.76
N ALA A 198 16.50 -16.70 -26.97
CA ALA A 198 15.64 -17.56 -26.14
C ALA A 198 14.77 -18.49 -27.00
N ALA A 199 14.18 -17.98 -28.09
CA ALA A 199 13.40 -18.79 -29.03
C ALA A 199 14.24 -19.92 -29.64
N ARG A 200 15.47 -19.62 -30.06
CA ARG A 200 16.39 -20.61 -30.62
C ARG A 200 16.82 -21.65 -29.59
N ARG A 201 17.20 -21.23 -28.38
CA ARG A 201 17.57 -22.13 -27.28
C ARG A 201 16.43 -23.11 -26.96
N LEU A 202 15.20 -22.62 -26.88
CA LEU A 202 14.02 -23.44 -26.59
C LEU A 202 13.61 -24.32 -27.79
N ALA A 203 13.91 -23.90 -29.02
CA ALA A 203 13.68 -24.70 -30.22
C ALA A 203 14.67 -25.87 -30.36
N THR A 204 15.89 -25.75 -29.82
CA THR A 204 16.91 -26.82 -29.82
C THR A 204 16.66 -27.87 -28.72
N ALA A 205 15.63 -28.70 -28.89
CA ALA A 205 15.44 -30.00 -28.21
C ALA A 205 15.22 -31.10 -29.26
N PRO A 206 15.53 -32.38 -28.98
CA PRO A 206 16.27 -33.27 -29.87
C PRO A 206 15.58 -33.55 -31.22
N LYS A 207 16.41 -33.56 -32.27
CA LYS A 207 16.07 -33.98 -33.64
C LYS A 207 15.22 -35.25 -33.62
N ARG A 208 13.96 -35.15 -34.05
CA ARG A 208 13.26 -36.31 -34.61
C ARG A 208 14.11 -36.80 -35.80
N HIS A 209 14.48 -38.08 -35.73
CA HIS A 209 15.28 -38.74 -36.75
C HIS A 209 14.64 -38.57 -38.13
N SER A 210 15.43 -38.14 -39.12
CA SER A 210 15.22 -38.49 -40.51
C SER A 210 16.53 -39.08 -41.04
N PRO A 211 16.49 -40.12 -41.89
CA PRO A 211 17.60 -41.04 -42.06
C PRO A 211 18.76 -40.46 -42.88
N SER A 212 19.91 -41.10 -42.67
CA SER A 212 21.21 -40.86 -43.29
C SER A 212 21.19 -40.54 -44.79
N ALA A 213 21.99 -39.56 -45.18
CA ALA A 213 22.77 -39.60 -46.41
C ALA A 213 24.13 -38.96 -46.12
N GLY A 214 25.20 -39.74 -46.22
CA GLY A 214 26.57 -39.24 -46.14
C GLY A 214 27.00 -38.61 -47.45
N ALA A 215 27.91 -37.64 -47.38
CA ALA A 215 28.97 -37.40 -48.35
C ALA A 215 29.86 -36.23 -47.87
N ASP A 216 31.15 -36.55 -47.84
CA ASP A 216 32.35 -35.73 -48.06
C ASP A 216 32.38 -34.21 -47.85
N ALA A 217 33.52 -33.84 -47.26
CA ALA A 217 34.11 -32.52 -47.28
C ALA A 217 34.34 -32.03 -48.72
N GLY A 218 33.54 -31.07 -49.13
CA GLY A 218 33.76 -30.20 -50.29
C GLY A 218 32.96 -28.92 -50.09
N ASP A 219 33.53 -27.78 -50.42
CA ASP A 219 32.85 -26.48 -50.47
C ASP A 219 31.65 -26.55 -51.44
N PRO A 220 30.45 -26.05 -51.06
CA PRO A 220 29.74 -25.23 -52.03
C PRO A 220 28.89 -24.12 -51.39
N GLY A 221 29.26 -22.88 -51.67
CA GLY A 221 28.23 -21.95 -52.13
C GLY A 221 27.55 -22.54 -53.38
N THR A 222 26.22 -22.46 -53.47
CA THR A 222 25.36 -22.70 -54.67
C THR A 222 24.62 -24.04 -54.90
N ALA A 223 24.55 -24.99 -53.96
CA ALA A 223 23.66 -26.14 -54.14
C ALA A 223 22.22 -25.89 -53.62
N HIS A 224 21.28 -25.61 -54.54
CA HIS A 224 19.83 -25.65 -54.28
C HIS A 224 19.34 -27.11 -54.22
N ASP A 225 18.68 -27.51 -53.14
CA ASP A 225 17.82 -28.70 -53.13
C ASP A 225 16.43 -28.30 -53.70
N PRO A 226 16.05 -28.75 -54.91
CA PRO A 226 14.85 -28.28 -55.62
C PRO A 226 13.53 -28.58 -54.90
N GLU A 227 13.51 -29.51 -53.95
CA GLU A 227 12.28 -29.97 -53.28
C GLU A 227 11.93 -29.18 -52.01
N THR A 228 12.84 -28.35 -51.48
CA THR A 228 12.59 -27.58 -50.25
C THR A 228 11.89 -26.25 -50.54
N THR A 229 10.69 -26.06 -50.00
CA THR A 229 9.97 -24.78 -50.14
C THR A 229 10.74 -23.63 -49.47
N PRO A 230 10.61 -22.37 -49.95
CA PRO A 230 11.19 -21.21 -49.29
C PRO A 230 10.87 -21.13 -47.79
N ALA A 231 9.63 -21.50 -47.40
CA ALA A 231 9.18 -21.51 -46.02
C ALA A 231 9.91 -22.57 -45.15
N ALA A 232 10.19 -23.75 -45.70
CA ALA A 232 10.96 -24.79 -45.01
C ALA A 232 12.40 -24.33 -44.75
N ARG A 233 13.05 -23.71 -45.75
CA ARG A 233 14.40 -23.13 -45.59
C ARG A 233 14.45 -22.03 -44.54
N LEU A 234 13.41 -21.19 -44.45
CA LEU A 234 13.28 -20.19 -43.39
C LEU A 234 13.12 -20.85 -42.01
N ALA A 235 12.28 -21.87 -41.88
CA ALA A 235 12.07 -22.60 -40.63
C ALA A 235 13.35 -23.28 -40.13
N ASP A 236 14.13 -23.88 -41.04
CA ASP A 236 15.45 -24.46 -40.73
C ASP A 236 16.44 -23.37 -40.28
N ALA A 237 16.46 -22.20 -40.93
CA ALA A 237 17.32 -21.10 -40.53
C ALA A 237 16.91 -20.43 -39.18
N LEU A 238 15.63 -20.49 -38.83
CA LEU A 238 15.08 -19.99 -37.55
C LEU A 238 15.34 -20.93 -36.37
N THR A 239 15.55 -22.21 -36.63
CA THR A 239 15.71 -23.25 -35.58
C THR A 239 17.12 -23.85 -35.54
N GLY A 240 17.90 -23.70 -36.62
CA GLY A 240 19.28 -24.17 -36.73
C GLY A 240 20.34 -23.12 -36.35
N GLN A 241 21.61 -23.55 -36.34
CA GLN A 241 22.77 -22.69 -36.04
C GLN A 241 23.16 -21.75 -37.19
N ARG A 242 22.78 -22.07 -38.44
CA ARG A 242 23.02 -21.22 -39.60
C ARG A 242 21.82 -20.31 -39.84
N THR A 243 21.99 -19.02 -39.58
CA THR A 243 20.89 -18.02 -39.71
C THR A 243 20.76 -17.44 -41.10
N ARG A 244 21.77 -17.60 -41.98
CA ARG A 244 21.77 -17.03 -43.32
C ARG A 244 20.78 -17.76 -44.23
N VAL A 245 20.03 -16.99 -45.01
CA VAL A 245 19.10 -17.47 -46.03
C VAL A 245 19.62 -17.01 -47.41
N ASP A 246 19.31 -17.74 -48.48
CA ASP A 246 19.65 -17.32 -49.84
C ASP A 246 18.77 -16.16 -50.33
N ASP A 247 19.28 -15.35 -51.26
CA ASP A 247 18.58 -14.14 -51.73
C ASP A 247 17.26 -14.45 -52.44
N GLY A 248 17.14 -15.61 -53.09
CA GLY A 248 15.90 -16.05 -53.75
C GLY A 248 14.78 -16.36 -52.77
N THR A 249 15.08 -17.16 -51.73
CA THR A 249 14.16 -17.41 -50.60
C THR A 249 13.80 -16.11 -49.88
N ALA A 250 14.77 -15.20 -49.67
CA ALA A 250 14.50 -13.92 -49.04
C ALA A 250 13.60 -13.02 -49.88
N GLN A 251 13.78 -12.96 -51.19
CA GLN A 251 12.91 -12.22 -52.10
C GLN A 251 11.48 -12.77 -52.10
N ALA A 252 11.32 -14.10 -52.11
CA ALA A 252 10.01 -14.75 -52.08
C ALA A 252 9.24 -14.49 -50.77
N LEU A 253 9.93 -14.39 -49.62
CA LEU A 253 9.28 -14.34 -48.30
C LEU A 253 9.19 -12.94 -47.68
N ARG A 254 10.00 -11.96 -48.09
CA ARG A 254 9.97 -10.59 -47.52
C ARG A 254 8.59 -9.90 -47.63
N GLY A 255 7.84 -10.15 -48.70
CA GLY A 255 6.47 -9.62 -48.87
C GLY A 255 5.48 -10.32 -47.94
N PRO A 256 5.32 -11.66 -48.05
CA PRO A 256 4.44 -12.45 -47.19
C PRO A 256 4.71 -12.28 -45.69
N LEU A 257 5.98 -12.25 -45.26
CA LEU A 257 6.34 -12.04 -43.85
C LEU A 257 5.94 -10.64 -43.37
N ARG A 258 6.14 -9.60 -44.19
CA ARG A 258 5.68 -8.24 -43.86
C ARG A 258 4.16 -8.18 -43.74
N GLN A 259 3.42 -8.82 -44.64
CA GLN A 259 1.96 -8.89 -44.59
C GLN A 259 1.46 -9.70 -43.38
N TRP A 260 2.12 -10.80 -43.03
CA TRP A 260 1.79 -11.57 -41.83
C TRP A 260 2.03 -10.74 -40.57
N ARG A 261 3.18 -10.06 -40.47
CA ARG A 261 3.49 -9.18 -39.32
C ARG A 261 2.54 -8.00 -39.20
N SER A 262 2.12 -7.40 -40.32
CA SER A 262 1.15 -6.29 -40.28
C SER A 262 -0.24 -6.74 -39.80
N ARG A 263 -0.63 -8.00 -40.04
CA ARG A 263 -1.87 -8.59 -39.52
C ARG A 263 -1.81 -8.97 -38.04
N VAL A 264 -0.61 -9.16 -37.48
CA VAL A 264 -0.41 -9.49 -36.06
C VAL A 264 -0.22 -8.23 -35.20
N ARG A 265 0.13 -7.06 -35.79
CA ARG A 265 0.02 -5.78 -35.08
C ARG A 265 -1.40 -5.61 -34.56
N GLY A 266 -1.55 -5.46 -33.23
CA GLY A 266 -2.77 -5.11 -32.50
C GLY A 266 -3.38 -3.75 -32.87
N GLY A 267 -3.41 -3.40 -34.16
CA GLY A 267 -4.25 -2.34 -34.72
C GLY A 267 -5.62 -2.85 -35.16
N GLY A 268 -5.97 -4.11 -34.88
CA GLY A 268 -7.30 -4.63 -35.12
C GLY A 268 -8.27 -4.00 -34.13
N ARG A 269 -9.29 -3.29 -34.61
CA ARG A 269 -10.42 -2.78 -33.80
C ARG A 269 -11.25 -3.89 -33.14
N ALA A 270 -10.80 -5.14 -33.15
CA ALA A 270 -11.59 -6.33 -32.87
C ALA A 270 -10.72 -7.45 -32.26
N GLN A 271 -11.11 -7.97 -31.09
CA GLN A 271 -10.49 -9.06 -30.34
C GLN A 271 -11.45 -10.27 -30.27
N LEU A 272 -10.92 -11.49 -30.41
CA LEU A 272 -11.69 -12.73 -30.20
C LEU A 272 -12.03 -12.94 -28.71
N LEU A 273 -13.30 -13.26 -28.44
CA LEU A 273 -13.88 -13.43 -27.11
C LEU A 273 -14.53 -14.82 -27.00
N PHE A 274 -14.18 -15.58 -25.96
CA PHE A 274 -14.78 -16.87 -25.62
C PHE A 274 -15.82 -16.68 -24.52
N VAL A 275 -17.08 -17.00 -24.80
CA VAL A 275 -18.19 -16.82 -23.85
C VAL A 275 -18.72 -18.19 -23.44
N LEU A 276 -18.55 -18.58 -22.17
CA LEU A 276 -19.12 -19.82 -21.65
C LEU A 276 -20.61 -19.64 -21.35
N ARG A 277 -21.46 -20.49 -21.92
CA ARG A 277 -22.90 -20.55 -21.71
C ARG A 277 -23.30 -21.80 -20.94
N GLU A 278 -24.19 -21.60 -19.98
CA GLU A 278 -24.79 -22.67 -19.19
C GLU A 278 -25.73 -23.54 -20.04
N PRO A 279 -25.90 -24.82 -19.67
CA PRO A 279 -26.88 -25.70 -20.30
C PRO A 279 -28.31 -25.25 -19.94
N GLU A 280 -29.17 -25.05 -20.94
CA GLU A 280 -30.59 -24.71 -20.74
C GLU A 280 -31.34 -25.86 -20.02
N PRO A 281 -32.31 -25.54 -19.13
CA PRO A 281 -33.14 -26.55 -18.48
C PRO A 281 -34.00 -27.31 -19.50
N GLU A 282 -34.33 -28.56 -19.17
CA GLU A 282 -35.04 -29.50 -20.05
C GLU A 282 -36.29 -28.88 -20.68
N SER A 283 -36.30 -28.78 -22.02
CA SER A 283 -37.54 -28.65 -22.78
C SER A 283 -38.05 -30.06 -23.10
N SER A 284 -39.36 -30.26 -23.04
CA SER A 284 -40.08 -31.54 -23.04
C SER A 284 -39.90 -32.43 -24.30
N ARG A 285 -38.95 -32.16 -25.19
CA ARG A 285 -38.71 -32.94 -26.42
C ARG A 285 -37.24 -33.14 -26.83
N GLY A 286 -36.27 -32.94 -25.94
CA GLY A 286 -34.87 -33.28 -26.23
C GLY A 286 -34.02 -33.25 -24.98
N GLY A 287 -33.08 -34.20 -24.84
CA GLY A 287 -32.20 -34.31 -23.67
C GLY A 287 -31.40 -33.02 -23.35
N PRO A 288 -30.69 -32.98 -22.21
CA PRO A 288 -30.02 -31.77 -21.74
C PRO A 288 -29.12 -31.18 -22.82
N ARG A 289 -29.27 -29.87 -23.10
CA ARG A 289 -28.34 -29.18 -23.99
C ARG A 289 -26.96 -29.15 -23.32
N PRO A 290 -25.89 -29.46 -24.06
CA PRO A 290 -24.53 -29.47 -23.50
C PRO A 290 -24.03 -28.04 -23.22
N TRP A 291 -22.98 -27.93 -22.39
CA TRP A 291 -22.28 -26.66 -22.19
C TRP A 291 -21.74 -26.14 -23.52
N THR A 292 -21.76 -24.83 -23.74
CA THR A 292 -21.26 -24.27 -24.99
C THR A 292 -20.33 -23.09 -24.73
N VAL A 293 -19.20 -23.07 -25.43
CA VAL A 293 -18.33 -21.88 -25.53
C VAL A 293 -18.63 -21.23 -26.86
N GLU A 294 -19.30 -20.09 -26.84
CA GLU A 294 -19.58 -19.29 -28.03
C GLU A 294 -18.37 -18.41 -28.38
N PHE A 295 -18.13 -18.22 -29.66
CA PHE A 295 -17.09 -17.33 -30.16
C PHE A 295 -17.70 -15.99 -30.54
N TRP A 296 -17.11 -14.92 -30.05
CA TRP A 296 -17.55 -13.55 -30.24
C TRP A 296 -16.37 -12.69 -30.67
N VAL A 297 -16.66 -11.54 -31.26
CA VAL A 297 -15.68 -10.51 -31.55
C VAL A 297 -16.06 -9.26 -30.76
N ARG A 298 -15.10 -8.65 -30.06
CA ARG A 298 -15.30 -7.46 -29.22
C ARG A 298 -14.41 -6.32 -29.68
N SER A 299 -14.88 -5.07 -29.63
CA SER A 299 -14.04 -3.92 -29.94
C SER A 299 -12.93 -3.73 -28.90
N THR A 300 -11.71 -3.45 -29.36
CA THR A 300 -10.56 -3.09 -28.51
C THR A 300 -10.63 -1.65 -28.00
N THR A 301 -11.46 -0.80 -28.62
CA THR A 301 -11.64 0.62 -28.26
C THR A 301 -12.88 0.88 -27.40
N ASP A 302 -13.92 0.05 -27.55
CA ASP A 302 -15.14 0.10 -26.75
C ASP A 302 -15.57 -1.33 -26.39
N PRO A 303 -15.21 -1.81 -25.18
CA PRO A 303 -15.52 -3.17 -24.75
C PRO A 303 -17.02 -3.53 -24.74
N GLY A 304 -17.92 -2.54 -24.77
CA GLY A 304 -19.37 -2.75 -24.85
C GLY A 304 -19.84 -3.23 -26.23
N LEU A 305 -19.06 -2.99 -27.28
CA LEU A 305 -19.38 -3.41 -28.65
C LEU A 305 -18.89 -4.84 -28.88
N ARG A 306 -19.83 -5.78 -29.04
CA ARG A 306 -19.55 -7.20 -29.32
C ARG A 306 -20.53 -7.78 -30.34
N LEU A 307 -20.04 -8.69 -31.18
CA LEU A 307 -20.84 -9.40 -32.18
C LEU A 307 -20.52 -10.91 -32.15
N PRO A 308 -21.52 -11.83 -32.15
CA PRO A 308 -21.27 -13.25 -32.26
C PRO A 308 -20.60 -13.58 -33.59
N LEU A 309 -19.63 -14.50 -33.57
CA LEU A 309 -18.89 -14.88 -34.76
C LEU A 309 -19.78 -15.59 -35.80
N GLU A 310 -20.86 -16.25 -35.36
CA GLU A 310 -21.91 -16.79 -36.23
C GLU A 310 -22.50 -15.72 -37.17
N ARG A 311 -22.72 -14.51 -36.66
CA ARG A 311 -23.28 -13.39 -37.45
C ARG A 311 -22.25 -12.80 -38.41
N VAL A 312 -20.98 -12.75 -38.00
CA VAL A 312 -19.87 -12.35 -38.87
C VAL A 312 -19.78 -13.29 -40.07
N TRP A 313 -19.95 -14.60 -39.88
CA TRP A 313 -19.97 -15.58 -40.98
C TRP A 313 -21.16 -15.42 -41.94
N LEU A 314 -22.29 -14.93 -41.43
CA LEU A 314 -23.47 -14.61 -42.24
C LEU A 314 -23.34 -13.26 -42.99
N GLY A 315 -22.21 -12.56 -42.84
CA GLY A 315 -21.96 -11.28 -43.49
C GLY A 315 -22.59 -10.08 -42.78
N GLU A 316 -23.09 -10.23 -41.55
CA GLU A 316 -23.51 -9.10 -40.72
C GLU A 316 -22.26 -8.31 -40.26
N GLY A 317 -22.10 -7.10 -40.79
CA GLY A 317 -21.04 -6.17 -40.41
C GLY A 317 -21.50 -5.15 -39.34
N ALA A 318 -20.53 -4.50 -38.70
CA ALA A 318 -20.75 -3.31 -37.87
C ALA A 318 -19.69 -2.26 -38.24
N ALA A 319 -20.01 -0.97 -38.10
CA ALA A 319 -19.10 0.12 -38.54
C ALA A 319 -17.71 0.11 -37.86
N TRP A 320 -17.59 -0.56 -36.70
CA TRP A 320 -16.35 -0.71 -35.96
C TRP A 320 -15.58 -1.99 -36.32
N LEU A 321 -16.22 -2.98 -36.97
CA LEU A 321 -15.60 -4.25 -37.35
C LEU A 321 -14.71 -4.07 -38.59
N PRO A 322 -13.44 -4.53 -38.54
CA PRO A 322 -12.57 -4.56 -39.71
C PRO A 322 -13.14 -5.44 -40.83
N GLU A 323 -12.88 -5.09 -42.10
CA GLU A 323 -13.33 -5.89 -43.26
C GLU A 323 -12.75 -7.31 -43.27
N ASP A 324 -11.56 -7.51 -42.68
CA ASP A 324 -10.86 -8.79 -42.61
C ASP A 324 -11.14 -9.59 -41.32
N VAL A 325 -12.09 -9.14 -40.48
CA VAL A 325 -12.34 -9.70 -39.15
C VAL A 325 -12.58 -11.21 -39.16
N GLY A 326 -13.25 -11.75 -40.19
CA GLY A 326 -13.47 -13.18 -40.32
C GLY A 326 -12.17 -13.97 -40.52
N THR A 327 -11.25 -13.46 -41.34
CA THR A 327 -9.95 -14.11 -41.57
C THR A 327 -9.10 -14.06 -40.30
N THR A 328 -9.14 -12.92 -39.60
CA THR A 328 -8.40 -12.70 -38.35
C THR A 328 -8.95 -13.58 -37.21
N ALA A 329 -10.27 -13.67 -37.05
CA ALA A 329 -10.92 -14.53 -36.07
C ALA A 329 -10.60 -16.02 -36.30
N LEU A 330 -10.54 -16.47 -37.56
CA LEU A 330 -10.16 -17.85 -37.87
C LEU A 330 -8.67 -18.14 -37.53
N ALA A 331 -7.78 -17.17 -37.77
CA ALA A 331 -6.38 -17.28 -37.39
C ALA A 331 -6.22 -17.33 -35.86
N ASP A 332 -6.98 -16.50 -35.14
CA ASP A 332 -7.01 -16.47 -33.68
C ASP A 332 -7.59 -17.74 -33.07
N LEU A 333 -8.66 -18.31 -33.65
CA LEU A 333 -9.18 -19.62 -33.23
C LEU A 333 -8.13 -20.73 -33.41
N ARG A 334 -7.37 -20.72 -34.50
CA ARG A 334 -6.25 -21.66 -34.72
C ARG A 334 -5.13 -21.45 -33.70
N ARG A 335 -4.84 -20.20 -33.31
CA ARG A 335 -3.89 -19.89 -32.23
C ARG A 335 -4.39 -20.42 -30.88
N ALA A 336 -5.67 -20.23 -30.58
CA ALA A 336 -6.30 -20.65 -29.34
C ALA A 336 -6.30 -22.18 -29.12
N VAL A 337 -6.19 -22.99 -30.18
CA VAL A 337 -6.04 -24.47 -30.08
C VAL A 337 -4.90 -24.90 -29.15
N ARG A 338 -3.83 -24.10 -29.04
CA ARG A 338 -2.69 -24.39 -28.14
C ARG A 338 -3.09 -24.34 -26.66
N HIS A 339 -4.09 -23.52 -26.32
CA HIS A 339 -4.55 -23.30 -24.95
C HIS A 339 -5.85 -24.05 -24.65
N LEU A 340 -6.65 -24.34 -25.68
CA LEU A 340 -7.88 -25.13 -25.64
C LEU A 340 -7.90 -26.16 -26.79
N PRO A 341 -7.23 -27.33 -26.65
CA PRO A 341 -7.14 -28.34 -27.71
C PRO A 341 -8.48 -28.86 -28.25
N ALA A 342 -9.54 -28.78 -27.44
CA ALA A 342 -10.90 -29.14 -27.84
C ALA A 342 -11.42 -28.31 -29.03
N LEU A 343 -10.87 -27.10 -29.27
CA LEU A 343 -11.21 -26.25 -30.42
C LEU A 343 -10.93 -26.90 -31.78
N ARG A 344 -10.08 -27.93 -31.86
CA ARG A 344 -9.87 -28.68 -33.12
C ARG A 344 -11.16 -29.25 -33.69
N ARG A 345 -12.12 -29.61 -32.83
CA ARG A 345 -13.43 -30.10 -33.26
C ARG A 345 -14.25 -28.99 -33.92
N ALA A 346 -14.24 -27.79 -33.35
CA ALA A 346 -14.95 -26.64 -33.89
C ALA A 346 -14.34 -26.15 -35.22
N LEU A 347 -13.01 -26.18 -35.34
CA LEU A 347 -12.28 -25.79 -36.57
C LEU A 347 -12.48 -26.75 -37.76
N GLY A 348 -13.15 -27.89 -37.57
CA GLY A 348 -13.56 -28.75 -38.67
C GLY A 348 -14.76 -28.20 -39.46
N ASP A 349 -15.48 -27.22 -38.91
CA ASP A 349 -16.57 -26.54 -39.57
C ASP A 349 -16.05 -25.44 -40.52
N LEU A 350 -16.78 -25.18 -41.60
CA LEU A 350 -16.51 -24.10 -42.54
C LEU A 350 -16.69 -22.71 -41.90
N ALA A 351 -17.57 -22.63 -40.89
CA ALA A 351 -17.91 -21.39 -40.18
C ALA A 351 -17.92 -21.63 -38.65
N PRO A 352 -16.75 -21.78 -38.01
CA PRO A 352 -16.67 -22.13 -36.59
C PRO A 352 -17.26 -21.02 -35.71
N ALA A 353 -18.35 -21.32 -35.00
CA ALA A 353 -19.05 -20.33 -34.16
C ALA A 353 -19.11 -20.71 -32.67
N ARG A 354 -19.00 -22.00 -32.35
CA ARG A 354 -19.16 -22.52 -30.98
C ARG A 354 -18.39 -23.82 -30.77
N LEU A 355 -18.07 -24.11 -29.51
CA LEU A 355 -17.53 -25.38 -29.05
C LEU A 355 -18.46 -25.99 -27.99
N THR A 356 -18.91 -27.21 -28.24
CA THR A 356 -19.73 -27.98 -27.30
C THR A 356 -18.85 -28.73 -26.30
N LEU A 357 -19.18 -28.62 -25.01
CA LEU A 357 -18.51 -29.24 -23.88
C LEU A 357 -19.48 -30.09 -23.05
N ASP A 358 -18.97 -31.14 -22.43
CA ASP A 358 -19.62 -31.80 -21.30
C ASP A 358 -19.27 -31.07 -19.99
N THR A 359 -19.85 -31.50 -18.86
CA THR A 359 -19.60 -30.85 -17.56
C THR A 359 -18.11 -30.92 -17.16
N ALA A 360 -17.42 -32.01 -17.47
CA ALA A 360 -15.98 -32.15 -17.22
C ALA A 360 -15.15 -31.16 -18.07
N GLY A 361 -15.53 -30.96 -19.32
CA GLY A 361 -14.95 -29.97 -20.21
C GLY A 361 -15.19 -28.54 -19.76
N ALA A 362 -16.39 -28.23 -19.25
CA ALA A 362 -16.70 -26.92 -18.66
C ALA A 362 -15.87 -26.67 -17.39
N GLN A 363 -15.71 -27.67 -16.52
CA GLN A 363 -14.84 -27.61 -15.35
C GLN A 363 -13.39 -27.34 -15.74
N ALA A 364 -12.85 -28.05 -16.73
CA ALA A 364 -11.50 -27.81 -17.24
C ALA A 364 -11.34 -26.43 -17.91
N PHE A 365 -12.42 -25.89 -18.49
CA PHE A 365 -12.43 -24.57 -19.07
C PHE A 365 -12.32 -23.49 -17.99
N VAL A 366 -13.21 -23.52 -17.00
CA VAL A 366 -13.22 -22.57 -15.87
C VAL A 366 -11.93 -22.67 -15.05
N GLY A 367 -11.54 -23.89 -14.65
CA GLY A 367 -10.40 -24.11 -13.76
C GLY A 367 -9.01 -23.91 -14.36
N GLY A 368 -8.89 -23.57 -15.66
CA GLY A 368 -7.56 -23.29 -16.22
C GLY A 368 -7.49 -22.88 -17.68
N ALA A 369 -8.39 -23.34 -18.56
CA ALA A 369 -8.33 -22.92 -19.96
C ALA A 369 -8.64 -21.43 -20.12
N ALA A 370 -9.60 -20.89 -19.36
CA ALA A 370 -9.98 -19.49 -19.33
C ALA A 370 -8.79 -18.59 -18.96
N ALA A 371 -8.06 -18.93 -17.88
CA ALA A 371 -6.87 -18.20 -17.47
C ALA A 371 -5.77 -18.24 -18.54
N ARG A 372 -5.48 -19.43 -19.12
CA ARG A 372 -4.49 -19.56 -20.21
C ARG A 372 -4.86 -18.77 -21.46
N LEU A 373 -6.14 -18.73 -21.82
CA LEU A 373 -6.64 -17.95 -22.96
C LEU A 373 -6.49 -16.44 -22.68
N THR A 374 -6.83 -16.00 -21.47
CA THR A 374 -6.69 -14.59 -21.05
C THR A 374 -5.22 -14.16 -21.06
N SER A 375 -4.31 -14.97 -20.49
CA SER A 375 -2.86 -14.72 -20.53
C SER A 375 -2.27 -14.75 -21.94
N ALA A 376 -2.90 -15.45 -22.88
CA ALA A 376 -2.54 -15.48 -24.30
C ALA A 376 -3.16 -14.31 -25.11
N GLY A 377 -3.84 -13.36 -24.44
CA GLY A 377 -4.39 -12.15 -25.04
C GLY A 377 -5.79 -12.30 -25.63
N PHE A 378 -6.51 -13.38 -25.35
CA PHE A 378 -7.91 -13.55 -25.75
C PHE A 378 -8.86 -13.02 -24.69
N GLY A 379 -10.04 -12.52 -25.11
CA GLY A 379 -11.10 -12.22 -24.16
C GLY A 379 -11.78 -13.50 -23.68
N VAL A 380 -12.13 -13.58 -22.40
CA VAL A 380 -12.96 -14.65 -21.85
C VAL A 380 -14.08 -14.05 -21.00
N VAL A 381 -15.30 -14.54 -21.17
CA VAL A 381 -16.46 -14.22 -20.32
C VAL A 381 -16.94 -15.52 -19.68
N LEU A 382 -16.89 -15.54 -18.35
CA LEU A 382 -17.41 -16.63 -17.53
C LEU A 382 -18.76 -16.23 -16.92
N PRO A 383 -19.59 -17.21 -16.51
CA PRO A 383 -20.83 -16.94 -15.77
C PRO A 383 -20.57 -16.26 -14.42
N GLU A 384 -21.57 -15.56 -13.88
CA GLU A 384 -21.44 -14.74 -12.65
C GLU A 384 -21.03 -15.52 -11.39
N TRP A 385 -21.28 -16.84 -11.36
CA TRP A 385 -20.90 -17.70 -10.23
C TRP A 385 -19.44 -18.18 -10.30
N SER A 386 -18.75 -18.00 -11.43
CA SER A 386 -17.39 -18.48 -11.61
C SER A 386 -16.41 -17.63 -10.81
N GLY A 387 -15.47 -18.27 -10.11
CA GLY A 387 -14.52 -17.60 -9.22
C GLY A 387 -15.10 -17.14 -7.87
N ARG A 388 -16.42 -17.32 -7.63
CA ARG A 388 -17.05 -17.01 -6.35
C ARG A 388 -17.21 -18.29 -5.53
N GLY A 389 -16.80 -18.23 -4.26
CA GLY A 389 -17.06 -19.31 -3.31
C GLY A 389 -18.57 -19.52 -3.13
N ALA A 390 -19.05 -20.71 -3.48
CA ALA A 390 -20.48 -21.03 -3.48
C ALA A 390 -21.08 -21.28 -2.08
N LEU A 391 -20.23 -21.67 -1.12
CA LEU A 391 -20.64 -22.00 0.24
C LEU A 391 -20.02 -21.08 1.27
N GLU A 392 -20.80 -20.83 2.31
CA GLU A 392 -20.42 -20.10 3.51
C GLU A 392 -20.83 -20.92 4.75
N LEU A 393 -20.32 -20.55 5.92
CA LEU A 393 -20.68 -21.17 7.19
C LEU A 393 -21.54 -20.22 8.03
N ARG A 394 -22.59 -20.78 8.64
CA ARG A 394 -23.21 -20.24 9.84
C ARG A 394 -22.56 -20.90 11.05
N MET A 395 -22.05 -20.09 11.97
CA MET A 395 -21.54 -20.57 13.25
C MET A 395 -22.55 -20.28 14.35
N THR A 396 -22.92 -21.29 15.13
CA THR A 396 -23.72 -21.11 16.35
C THR A 396 -22.86 -21.32 17.58
N VAL A 397 -22.87 -20.37 18.53
CA VAL A 397 -22.12 -20.45 19.79
C VAL A 397 -23.06 -20.41 20.99
N LYS A 398 -22.98 -21.41 21.85
CA LYS A 398 -23.74 -21.49 23.11
C LYS A 398 -22.78 -21.43 24.29
N GLU A 399 -22.95 -20.41 25.13
CA GLU A 399 -22.21 -20.28 26.40
C GLU A 399 -22.99 -20.97 27.54
N GLU A 400 -22.41 -21.97 28.21
CA GLU A 400 -22.99 -22.53 29.44
C GLU A 400 -22.91 -21.50 30.59
N PRO A 401 -24.01 -21.20 31.32
CA PRO A 401 -23.97 -20.24 32.40
C PRO A 401 -23.20 -20.79 33.61
N LYS A 402 -22.00 -20.24 33.89
CA LYS A 402 -21.27 -20.54 35.13
C LYS A 402 -22.00 -19.99 36.36
N LYS A 403 -22.08 -20.80 37.43
CA LYS A 403 -22.54 -20.38 38.76
C LYS A 403 -21.64 -19.25 39.28
N ARG A 404 -22.26 -18.14 39.74
CA ARG A 404 -21.60 -16.98 40.35
C ARG A 404 -20.60 -17.40 41.46
N GLY A 405 -19.32 -17.37 41.13
CA GLY A 405 -18.18 -17.52 42.04
C GLY A 405 -17.00 -16.75 41.49
N ARG A 406 -16.29 -16.00 42.36
CA ARG A 406 -15.19 -15.07 42.03
C ARG A 406 -14.16 -15.69 41.07
N GLY A 407 -14.28 -15.35 39.79
CA GLY A 407 -13.34 -15.65 38.73
C GLY A 407 -13.98 -15.19 37.42
N GLY A 408 -13.43 -14.16 36.79
CA GLY A 408 -13.93 -13.66 35.51
C GLY A 408 -13.95 -14.77 34.45
N VAL A 409 -14.80 -14.60 33.43
CA VAL A 409 -14.83 -15.51 32.28
C VAL A 409 -13.51 -15.34 31.52
N GLY A 410 -12.70 -16.40 31.48
CA GLY A 410 -11.37 -16.35 30.89
C GLY A 410 -11.40 -16.66 29.38
N PRO A 411 -10.43 -16.17 28.59
CA PRO A 411 -10.31 -16.49 27.16
C PRO A 411 -10.12 -18.00 26.90
N THR A 412 -9.69 -18.76 27.91
CA THR A 412 -9.49 -20.22 27.88
C THR A 412 -10.74 -21.03 28.22
N ASP A 413 -11.86 -20.38 28.55
CA ASP A 413 -13.11 -21.09 28.84
C ASP A 413 -13.63 -21.80 27.59
N LEU A 414 -14.23 -22.98 27.77
CA LEU A 414 -14.79 -23.76 26.67
C LEU A 414 -16.22 -23.30 26.37
N VAL A 415 -16.53 -23.16 25.09
CA VAL A 415 -17.88 -22.85 24.56
C VAL A 415 -18.31 -23.94 23.59
N ASP A 416 -19.61 -24.21 23.55
CA ASP A 416 -20.17 -25.17 22.60
C ASP A 416 -20.42 -24.46 21.26
N VAL A 417 -19.87 -25.03 20.18
CA VAL A 417 -19.94 -24.45 18.84
C VAL A 417 -20.41 -25.49 17.84
N SER A 418 -21.31 -25.08 16.96
CA SER A 418 -21.77 -25.87 15.81
C SER A 418 -21.69 -25.06 14.52
N PHE A 419 -21.39 -25.75 13.41
CA PHE A 419 -21.33 -25.14 12.08
C PHE A 419 -22.40 -25.72 11.17
N GLU A 420 -23.03 -24.86 10.37
CA GLU A 420 -23.98 -25.20 9.33
C GLU A 420 -23.54 -24.58 8.00
N ALA A 421 -23.72 -25.28 6.89
CA ALA A 421 -23.36 -24.77 5.57
C ALA A 421 -24.53 -23.99 4.95
N LEU A 422 -24.22 -22.81 4.40
CA LEU A 422 -25.13 -21.92 3.70
C LEU A 422 -24.71 -21.76 2.23
N LEU A 423 -25.67 -21.49 1.36
CA LEU A 423 -25.43 -21.13 -0.04
C LEU A 423 -25.28 -19.62 -0.18
N ARG A 424 -24.25 -19.15 -0.90
CA ARG A 424 -24.07 -17.72 -1.18
C ARG A 424 -25.08 -17.24 -2.25
N GLY A 425 -25.85 -16.18 -1.98
CA GLY A 425 -26.80 -15.56 -2.93
C GLY A 425 -28.28 -15.50 -2.47
N PRO A 426 -29.25 -15.28 -3.37
CA PRO A 426 -30.68 -15.24 -3.01
C PRO A 426 -31.14 -16.57 -2.42
N GLY A 427 -31.54 -16.58 -1.15
CA GLY A 427 -31.82 -17.80 -0.35
C GLY A 427 -30.76 -18.14 0.72
N SER A 428 -29.72 -17.30 0.88
CA SER A 428 -28.56 -17.45 1.78
C SER A 428 -28.84 -17.57 3.29
N GLY A 429 -30.11 -17.49 3.72
CA GLY A 429 -30.48 -17.58 5.14
C GLY A 429 -30.75 -19.00 5.64
N GLU A 430 -30.97 -19.97 4.75
CA GLU A 430 -31.38 -21.32 5.13
C GLU A 430 -30.21 -22.32 5.09
N PRO A 431 -29.99 -23.10 6.16
CA PRO A 431 -29.03 -24.20 6.15
C PRO A 431 -29.36 -25.22 5.05
N LEU A 432 -28.31 -25.85 4.51
CA LEU A 432 -28.46 -27.00 3.63
C LEU A 432 -29.08 -28.18 4.37
N ALA A 433 -30.04 -28.86 3.74
CA ALA A 433 -30.64 -30.09 4.26
C ALA A 433 -29.62 -31.25 4.28
N ALA A 434 -29.91 -32.29 5.07
CA ALA A 434 -29.02 -33.46 5.17
C ALA A 434 -28.80 -34.13 3.80
N GLU A 435 -29.85 -34.22 2.99
CA GLU A 435 -29.80 -34.80 1.65
C GLU A 435 -28.92 -33.97 0.70
N GLU A 436 -28.97 -32.63 0.81
CA GLU A 436 -28.14 -31.71 0.03
C GLU A 436 -26.65 -31.83 0.43
N LEU A 437 -26.37 -32.03 1.72
CA LEU A 437 -25.01 -32.25 2.23
C LEU A 437 -24.42 -33.59 1.78
N ASP A 438 -25.23 -34.65 1.74
CA ASP A 438 -24.81 -35.97 1.26
C ASP A 438 -24.52 -35.93 -0.26
N GLU A 439 -25.33 -35.21 -1.04
CA GLU A 439 -25.07 -34.98 -2.47
C GLU A 439 -23.76 -34.22 -2.69
N LEU A 440 -23.51 -33.16 -1.92
CA LEU A 440 -22.25 -32.43 -1.96
C LEU A 440 -21.05 -33.29 -1.57
N ALA A 441 -21.20 -34.16 -0.57
CA ALA A 441 -20.15 -35.09 -0.15
C ALA A 441 -19.77 -36.07 -1.27
N GLU A 442 -20.75 -36.63 -1.96
CA GLU A 442 -20.51 -37.52 -3.10
C GLU A 442 -19.86 -36.78 -4.28
N LEU A 443 -20.28 -35.54 -4.56
CA LEU A 443 -19.70 -34.73 -5.64
C LEU A 443 -18.25 -34.29 -5.34
N ALA A 444 -17.96 -33.94 -4.08
CA ALA A 444 -16.60 -33.68 -3.61
C ALA A 444 -15.71 -34.93 -3.75
N ARG A 445 -16.23 -36.11 -3.37
CA ARG A 445 -15.53 -37.40 -3.55
C ARG A 445 -15.23 -37.71 -5.01
N LEU A 446 -16.13 -37.34 -5.92
CA LEU A 446 -15.96 -37.45 -7.36
C LEU A 446 -15.07 -36.35 -7.98
N LYS A 447 -14.53 -35.44 -7.17
CA LYS A 447 -13.67 -34.30 -7.56
C LYS A 447 -14.31 -33.39 -8.62
N ARG A 448 -15.63 -33.25 -8.58
CA ARG A 448 -16.38 -32.36 -9.47
C ARG A 448 -16.45 -30.98 -8.84
N SER A 449 -15.91 -29.96 -9.50
CA SER A 449 -15.97 -28.58 -9.01
C SER A 449 -17.20 -27.82 -9.48
N LEU A 450 -17.87 -28.28 -10.53
CA LEU A 450 -19.13 -27.68 -11.01
C LEU A 450 -20.32 -28.52 -10.53
N VAL A 451 -21.11 -27.93 -9.65
CA VAL A 451 -22.27 -28.58 -9.03
C VAL A 451 -23.53 -27.75 -9.27
N ARG A 452 -24.66 -28.43 -9.44
CA ARG A 452 -25.97 -27.79 -9.54
C ARG A 452 -26.74 -27.98 -8.24
N VAL A 453 -26.84 -26.94 -7.41
CA VAL A 453 -27.61 -26.95 -6.15
C VAL A 453 -28.83 -26.04 -6.28
N ARG A 454 -30.00 -26.51 -5.85
CA ARG A 454 -31.28 -25.78 -5.94
C ARG A 454 -31.54 -25.20 -7.36
N GLY A 455 -31.15 -25.94 -8.39
CA GLY A 455 -31.37 -25.58 -9.79
C GLY A 455 -30.33 -24.63 -10.41
N ARG A 456 -29.32 -24.15 -9.66
CA ARG A 456 -28.29 -23.20 -10.11
C ARG A 456 -26.91 -23.84 -10.18
N TRP A 457 -26.11 -23.48 -11.17
CA TRP A 457 -24.72 -23.89 -11.28
C TRP A 457 -23.83 -23.06 -10.36
N MET A 458 -22.85 -23.72 -9.75
CA MET A 458 -21.89 -23.09 -8.85
C MET A 458 -20.53 -23.77 -8.97
N GLU A 459 -19.48 -23.00 -8.71
CA GLU A 459 -18.10 -23.49 -8.62
C GLU A 459 -17.72 -23.75 -7.16
N MET A 460 -17.21 -24.94 -6.88
CA MET A 460 -16.88 -25.41 -5.54
C MET A 460 -15.50 -26.05 -5.56
N ASP A 461 -14.69 -25.73 -4.55
CA ASP A 461 -13.41 -26.41 -4.33
C ASP A 461 -13.68 -27.71 -3.54
N PRO A 462 -13.49 -28.89 -4.14
CA PRO A 462 -13.81 -30.17 -3.49
C PRO A 462 -13.08 -30.36 -2.15
N GLU A 463 -11.84 -29.87 -2.04
CA GLU A 463 -11.03 -30.04 -0.83
C GLU A 463 -11.58 -29.16 0.31
N ARG A 464 -12.00 -27.93 0.00
CA ARG A 464 -12.63 -27.04 0.99
C ARG A 464 -14.00 -27.55 1.43
N VAL A 465 -14.77 -28.12 0.51
CA VAL A 465 -16.08 -28.73 0.82
C VAL A 465 -15.89 -29.93 1.75
N GLU A 466 -14.94 -30.82 1.45
CA GLU A 466 -14.65 -31.98 2.30
C GLU A 466 -14.20 -31.56 3.70
N ALA A 467 -13.29 -30.58 3.79
CA ALA A 467 -12.84 -30.03 5.07
C ALA A 467 -13.97 -29.33 5.85
N ALA A 468 -14.90 -28.66 5.16
CA ALA A 468 -16.08 -28.07 5.80
C ALA A 468 -17.05 -29.14 6.34
N LEU A 469 -17.32 -30.19 5.56
CA LEU A 469 -18.14 -31.32 6.00
C LEU A 469 -17.52 -32.02 7.21
N GLU A 470 -16.19 -32.17 7.24
CA GLU A 470 -15.48 -32.72 8.39
C GLU A 470 -15.62 -31.81 9.62
N LEU A 471 -15.45 -30.49 9.47
CA LEU A 471 -15.67 -29.52 10.54
C LEU A 471 -17.10 -29.61 11.10
N MET A 472 -18.10 -29.69 10.22
CA MET A 472 -19.51 -29.85 10.60
C MET A 472 -19.73 -31.15 11.37
N ARG A 473 -19.20 -32.29 10.90
CA ARG A 473 -19.31 -33.59 11.59
C ARG A 473 -18.64 -33.59 12.97
N ARG A 474 -17.47 -32.95 13.10
CA ARG A 474 -16.76 -32.79 14.38
C ARG A 474 -17.54 -31.89 15.36
N SER A 475 -18.29 -30.93 14.84
CA SER A 475 -19.11 -30.00 15.64
C SER A 475 -20.55 -30.48 15.88
N GLY A 476 -21.04 -31.44 15.10
CA GLY A 476 -22.39 -31.98 15.15
C GLY A 476 -22.69 -32.76 16.44
N GLY A 477 -23.93 -32.68 16.90
CA GLY A 477 -24.41 -33.42 18.09
C GLY A 477 -24.04 -32.80 19.45
N GLY A 478 -23.72 -31.50 19.50
CA GLY A 478 -23.49 -30.77 20.76
C GLY A 478 -22.18 -31.09 21.47
N ARG A 479 -21.16 -31.57 20.74
CA ARG A 479 -19.84 -31.94 21.28
C ARG A 479 -18.67 -31.09 20.78
N GLY A 480 -18.92 -30.13 19.89
CA GLY A 480 -17.90 -29.20 19.39
C GLY A 480 -17.49 -28.18 20.45
N ARG A 481 -16.69 -28.59 21.43
CA ARG A 481 -16.11 -27.68 22.43
C ARG A 481 -14.83 -27.06 21.89
N MET A 482 -14.80 -25.73 21.83
CA MET A 482 -13.58 -24.98 21.50
C MET A 482 -13.33 -23.90 22.54
N ARG A 483 -12.11 -23.35 22.56
CA ARG A 483 -11.80 -22.23 23.45
C ARG A 483 -12.58 -21.00 22.98
N ARG A 484 -13.02 -20.18 23.93
CA ARG A 484 -13.74 -18.94 23.65
C ARG A 484 -12.97 -18.00 22.72
N GLU A 485 -11.65 -17.92 22.87
CA GLU A 485 -10.78 -17.18 21.96
C GLU A 485 -10.83 -17.73 20.52
N GLU A 486 -10.80 -19.04 20.35
CA GLU A 486 -10.88 -19.68 19.03
C GLU A 486 -12.25 -19.45 18.39
N ALA A 487 -13.32 -19.57 19.17
CA ALA A 487 -14.68 -19.25 18.73
C ALA A 487 -14.82 -17.78 18.31
N LEU A 488 -14.28 -16.85 19.11
CA LEU A 488 -14.29 -15.43 18.78
C LEU A 488 -13.49 -15.15 17.50
N ARG A 489 -12.31 -15.76 17.34
CA ARG A 489 -11.48 -15.63 16.12
C ARG A 489 -12.20 -16.19 14.89
N ALA A 490 -12.92 -17.30 15.03
CA ALA A 490 -13.75 -17.84 13.95
C ALA A 490 -14.94 -16.91 13.63
N ALA A 491 -15.62 -16.38 14.65
CA ALA A 491 -16.77 -15.46 14.50
C ALA A 491 -16.43 -14.21 13.70
N ILE A 492 -15.28 -13.59 14.01
CA ILE A 492 -14.85 -12.36 13.34
C ILE A 492 -14.15 -12.63 12.00
N GLY A 493 -13.92 -13.90 11.64
CA GLY A 493 -13.23 -14.30 10.41
C GLY A 493 -11.70 -14.16 10.46
N ALA A 494 -11.11 -14.16 11.65
CA ALA A 494 -9.66 -14.13 11.90
C ALA A 494 -9.02 -15.53 11.99
N ALA A 495 -9.82 -16.59 12.13
CA ALA A 495 -9.35 -17.97 12.06
C ALA A 495 -9.44 -18.50 10.61
N GLN A 496 -8.54 -19.40 10.23
CA GLN A 496 -8.65 -20.12 8.97
C GLN A 496 -9.71 -21.22 9.12
N THR A 497 -10.91 -20.96 8.61
CA THR A 497 -11.96 -21.96 8.44
C THR A 497 -11.95 -22.47 6.99
N PRO A 498 -12.38 -23.72 6.74
CA PRO A 498 -12.43 -24.29 5.38
C PRO A 498 -13.26 -23.46 4.39
N LEU A 499 -14.32 -22.82 4.91
CA LEU A 499 -15.22 -21.92 4.21
C LEU A 499 -15.38 -20.65 5.04
N PRO A 500 -15.67 -19.48 4.42
CA PRO A 500 -15.87 -18.24 5.14
C PRO A 500 -17.09 -18.32 6.06
N VAL A 501 -16.96 -17.86 7.31
CA VAL A 501 -18.08 -17.68 8.22
C VAL A 501 -18.81 -16.38 7.85
N ALA A 502 -20.05 -16.48 7.39
CA ALA A 502 -20.85 -15.34 6.95
C ALA A 502 -21.88 -14.91 7.99
N ASP A 503 -22.36 -15.86 8.79
CA ASP A 503 -23.39 -15.64 9.80
C ASP A 503 -22.94 -16.24 11.14
N VAL A 504 -23.20 -15.52 12.23
CA VAL A 504 -22.85 -15.97 13.59
C VAL A 504 -24.04 -15.76 14.51
N VAL A 505 -24.56 -16.85 15.04
CA VAL A 505 -25.62 -16.85 16.05
C VAL A 505 -24.98 -17.19 17.39
N ALA A 506 -24.89 -16.23 18.29
CA ALA A 506 -24.28 -16.47 19.60
C ALA A 506 -25.22 -16.04 20.72
N ASP A 507 -25.31 -16.84 21.77
CA ASP A 507 -26.03 -16.50 22.99
C ASP A 507 -25.09 -15.88 24.03
N GLY A 508 -25.67 -15.17 25.02
CA GLY A 508 -24.94 -14.66 26.17
C GLY A 508 -24.00 -13.48 25.84
N PRO A 509 -22.98 -13.24 26.68
CA PRO A 509 -22.03 -12.15 26.51
C PRO A 509 -21.29 -12.11 25.15
N LEU A 510 -20.99 -13.25 24.53
CA LEU A 510 -20.38 -13.28 23.19
C LEU A 510 -21.37 -12.87 22.10
N GLY A 511 -22.64 -13.31 22.20
CA GLY A 511 -23.73 -12.83 21.35
C GLY A 511 -23.90 -11.32 21.40
N ALA A 512 -23.95 -10.77 22.62
CA ALA A 512 -24.05 -9.32 22.82
C ALA A 512 -22.88 -8.53 22.20
N LEU A 513 -21.68 -9.12 22.14
CA LEU A 513 -20.52 -8.52 21.49
C LEU A 513 -20.65 -8.53 19.95
N LEU A 514 -21.16 -9.63 19.38
CA LEU A 514 -21.21 -9.88 17.94
C LEU A 514 -22.45 -9.28 17.26
N ASP A 515 -23.63 -9.32 17.88
CA ASP A 515 -24.92 -8.89 17.31
C ASP A 515 -25.05 -7.37 17.11
N GLY A 516 -24.19 -6.58 17.76
CA GLY A 516 -24.37 -5.13 17.81
C GLY A 516 -23.11 -4.29 17.74
N GLY A 517 -21.92 -4.90 17.74
CA GLY A 517 -20.66 -4.20 17.98
C GLY A 517 -20.81 -3.15 19.12
N ALA A 518 -20.12 -2.03 19.01
CA ALA A 518 -20.24 -0.94 19.99
C ALA A 518 -21.61 -0.20 19.97
N LYS A 519 -22.56 -0.55 19.09
CA LYS A 519 -23.84 0.18 18.87
C LYS A 519 -25.05 -0.39 19.61
N ALA A 520 -25.16 -1.70 19.83
CA ALA A 520 -26.22 -2.28 20.67
C ALA A 520 -25.84 -2.34 22.17
N GLY A 521 -24.96 -1.43 22.59
CA GLY A 521 -24.05 -1.57 23.74
C GLY A 521 -24.66 -1.98 25.10
N PRO A 522 -23.79 -2.38 26.04
CA PRO A 522 -24.17 -2.80 27.39
C PRO A 522 -24.98 -1.73 28.12
N ARG A 523 -25.80 -2.17 29.08
CA ARG A 523 -26.64 -1.29 29.90
C ARG A 523 -25.78 -0.16 30.50
N PRO A 524 -26.20 1.11 30.36
CA PRO A 524 -25.46 2.26 30.93
C PRO A 524 -25.16 2.02 32.41
N MET A 525 -23.97 2.40 32.87
CA MET A 525 -23.55 2.21 34.26
C MET A 525 -24.15 3.29 35.16
N GLY A 526 -24.49 4.45 34.58
CA GLY A 526 -24.75 5.68 35.33
C GLY A 526 -23.44 6.32 35.79
N THR A 527 -23.54 7.45 36.49
CA THR A 527 -22.37 8.09 37.09
C THR A 527 -21.97 7.30 38.36
N PRO A 528 -20.74 6.77 38.44
CA PRO A 528 -20.32 5.92 39.57
C PRO A 528 -20.28 6.68 40.90
N PRO A 529 -20.56 6.02 42.04
CA PRO A 529 -20.36 6.60 43.36
C PRO A 529 -18.90 7.03 43.57
N GLY A 530 -18.66 8.27 43.99
CA GLY A 530 -17.32 8.83 44.16
C GLY A 530 -16.72 9.49 42.91
N PHE A 531 -17.46 9.54 41.80
CA PHE A 531 -17.10 10.33 40.62
C PHE A 531 -17.69 11.74 40.73
N GLU A 532 -16.85 12.76 40.70
CA GLU A 532 -17.23 14.17 40.82
C GLU A 532 -17.50 14.81 39.46
N GLY A 533 -18.71 14.64 38.94
CA GLY A 533 -19.16 15.21 37.68
C GLY A 533 -20.38 14.47 37.13
N LYS A 534 -20.98 14.96 36.04
CA LYS A 534 -22.07 14.26 35.37
C LYS A 534 -21.60 13.74 34.02
N LEU A 535 -21.61 12.42 33.84
CA LEU A 535 -21.32 11.81 32.55
C LEU A 535 -22.43 12.16 31.55
N ARG A 536 -22.02 12.56 30.34
CA ARG A 536 -22.95 12.68 29.21
C ARG A 536 -23.42 11.28 28.77
N PRO A 537 -24.60 11.13 28.14
CA PRO A 537 -25.13 9.81 27.76
C PRO A 537 -24.16 8.95 26.94
N TYR A 538 -23.41 9.56 26.02
CA TYR A 538 -22.39 8.82 25.26
C TYR A 538 -21.19 8.44 26.14
N GLN A 539 -20.76 9.28 27.09
CA GLN A 539 -19.63 8.97 27.98
C GLN A 539 -19.98 7.82 28.91
N ASP A 540 -21.22 7.78 29.42
CA ASP A 540 -21.76 6.67 30.19
C ASP A 540 -21.75 5.37 29.35
N ARG A 541 -22.33 5.40 28.14
CA ARG A 541 -22.29 4.25 27.22
C ARG A 541 -20.87 3.78 26.88
N GLY A 542 -19.93 4.71 26.68
CA GLY A 542 -18.55 4.37 26.38
C GLY A 542 -17.84 3.73 27.57
N SER A 543 -18.09 4.24 28.78
CA SER A 543 -17.56 3.64 30.01
C SER A 543 -18.17 2.26 30.28
N ALA A 544 -19.47 2.09 30.04
CA ALA A 544 -20.17 0.80 30.10
C ALA A 544 -19.60 -0.22 29.11
N TRP A 545 -19.29 0.22 27.89
CA TRP A 545 -18.66 -0.59 26.86
C TRP A 545 -17.25 -1.03 27.25
N LEU A 546 -16.44 -0.14 27.82
CA LEU A 546 -15.12 -0.51 28.35
C LEU A 546 -15.22 -1.53 29.49
N ARG A 547 -16.17 -1.37 30.42
CA ARG A 547 -16.41 -2.34 31.50
C ARG A 547 -16.80 -3.70 30.93
N PHE A 548 -17.74 -3.73 29.99
CA PHE A 548 -18.20 -4.97 29.36
C PHE A 548 -17.05 -5.74 28.69
N LEU A 549 -16.21 -5.07 27.89
CA LEU A 549 -15.03 -5.72 27.30
C LEU A 549 -14.07 -6.22 28.38
N GLY A 550 -13.85 -5.44 29.44
CA GLY A 550 -13.01 -5.84 30.56
C GLY A 550 -13.52 -7.08 31.31
N GLU A 551 -14.83 -7.19 31.54
CA GLU A 551 -15.48 -8.36 32.15
C GLU A 551 -15.34 -9.62 31.28
N LEU A 552 -15.20 -9.46 29.96
CA LEU A 552 -14.92 -10.54 29.02
C LEU A 552 -13.43 -10.88 28.88
N GLY A 553 -12.54 -10.15 29.56
CA GLY A 553 -11.09 -10.29 29.41
C GLY A 553 -10.56 -9.77 28.06
N LEU A 554 -11.33 -8.93 27.38
CA LEU A 554 -11.00 -8.35 26.07
C LEU A 554 -10.48 -6.92 26.24
N GLY A 555 -9.60 -6.50 25.32
CA GLY A 555 -9.13 -5.14 25.23
C GLY A 555 -9.97 -4.28 24.30
N ALA A 556 -9.80 -2.97 24.44
CA ALA A 556 -10.62 -1.97 23.78
C ALA A 556 -9.78 -0.87 23.10
N VAL A 557 -10.29 -0.34 21.99
CA VAL A 557 -9.76 0.85 21.33
C VAL A 557 -10.83 1.94 21.38
N LEU A 558 -10.68 2.89 22.32
CA LEU A 558 -11.54 4.06 22.41
C LEU A 558 -10.98 5.18 21.54
N ALA A 559 -11.59 5.34 20.38
CA ALA A 559 -11.16 6.21 19.30
C ALA A 559 -12.05 7.45 19.11
N ASP A 560 -12.72 7.90 20.18
CA ASP A 560 -13.50 9.13 20.16
C ASP A 560 -12.69 10.34 19.73
N ASP A 561 -13.30 11.22 18.94
CA ASP A 561 -12.72 12.52 18.58
C ASP A 561 -12.18 13.24 19.81
N MET A 562 -11.04 13.91 19.61
CA MET A 562 -10.34 14.54 20.70
C MET A 562 -11.18 15.64 21.33
N GLY A 563 -11.51 15.50 22.60
CA GLY A 563 -12.34 16.48 23.31
C GLY A 563 -13.68 15.93 23.78
N LEU A 564 -14.08 14.74 23.32
CA LEU A 564 -15.21 13.97 23.82
C LEU A 564 -15.02 13.38 25.23
N GLY A 565 -13.86 13.60 25.85
CA GLY A 565 -13.61 13.20 27.25
C GLY A 565 -13.28 11.72 27.43
N LYS A 566 -12.37 11.16 26.61
CA LYS A 566 -11.81 9.81 26.82
C LYS A 566 -11.22 9.61 28.22
N THR A 567 -10.51 10.63 28.73
CA THR A 567 -9.97 10.66 30.09
C THR A 567 -11.05 10.48 31.15
N VAL A 568 -12.15 11.23 31.02
CA VAL A 568 -13.30 11.16 31.94
C VAL A 568 -13.95 9.77 31.90
N GLN A 569 -14.10 9.18 30.71
CA GLN A 569 -14.65 7.83 30.56
C GLN A 569 -13.78 6.76 31.26
N LEU A 570 -12.46 6.84 31.11
CA LEU A 570 -11.56 5.93 31.81
C LEU A 570 -11.61 6.14 33.34
N LEU A 571 -11.59 7.37 33.82
CA LEU A 571 -11.66 7.66 35.26
C LEU A 571 -12.99 7.18 35.87
N ALA A 572 -14.10 7.30 35.13
CA ALA A 572 -15.39 6.75 35.53
C ALA A 572 -15.33 5.21 35.65
N LEU A 573 -14.75 4.52 34.66
CA LEU A 573 -14.54 3.07 34.73
C LEU A 573 -13.76 2.66 36.00
N LEU A 574 -12.61 3.31 36.26
CA LEU A 574 -11.77 2.99 37.42
C LEU A 574 -12.48 3.28 38.75
N THR A 575 -13.31 4.33 38.78
CA THR A 575 -14.10 4.69 39.97
C THR A 575 -15.20 3.66 40.23
N ASP A 576 -15.88 3.21 39.18
CA ASP A 576 -16.90 2.14 39.25
C ASP A 576 -16.28 0.82 39.77
N GLU A 577 -15.14 0.42 39.23
CA GLU A 577 -14.44 -0.81 39.65
C GLU A 577 -14.03 -0.76 41.13
N ARG A 578 -13.54 0.40 41.60
CA ARG A 578 -13.18 0.59 43.01
C ARG A 578 -14.40 0.62 43.93
N ALA A 579 -15.55 1.10 43.46
CA ALA A 579 -16.79 1.05 44.21
C ALA A 579 -17.31 -0.39 44.36
N GLN A 580 -17.06 -1.25 43.36
CA GLN A 580 -17.47 -2.65 43.36
C GLN A 580 -16.51 -3.58 44.12
N ALA A 581 -15.21 -3.26 44.12
CA ALA A 581 -14.17 -4.05 44.78
C ALA A 581 -13.19 -3.14 45.55
N PRO A 582 -12.87 -3.42 46.83
CA PRO A 582 -11.94 -2.60 47.61
C PRO A 582 -10.52 -2.48 47.03
N ALA A 583 -10.11 -3.46 46.21
CA ALA A 583 -8.82 -3.50 45.53
C ALA A 583 -8.99 -4.16 44.15
N PRO A 584 -9.40 -3.39 43.12
CA PRO A 584 -9.64 -3.93 41.76
C PRO A 584 -8.33 -4.33 41.04
N GLY A 585 -7.18 -3.93 41.58
CA GLY A 585 -5.85 -4.16 41.02
C GLY A 585 -5.32 -2.93 40.27
N PRO A 586 -3.99 -2.78 40.14
CA PRO A 586 -3.39 -1.54 39.66
C PRO A 586 -3.55 -1.37 38.14
N THR A 587 -3.92 -0.16 37.71
CA THR A 587 -3.91 0.24 36.30
C THR A 587 -2.65 1.03 35.96
N LEU A 588 -1.90 0.61 34.95
CA LEU A 588 -0.80 1.39 34.37
C LEU A 588 -1.31 2.23 33.20
N LEU A 589 -1.19 3.55 33.29
CA LEU A 589 -1.45 4.46 32.20
C LEU A 589 -0.13 4.98 31.61
N VAL A 590 0.09 4.70 30.32
CA VAL A 590 1.23 5.16 29.54
C VAL A 590 0.76 6.29 28.63
N CYS A 591 1.35 7.48 28.77
CA CYS A 591 0.97 8.65 27.97
C CYS A 591 2.21 9.47 27.55
N PRO A 592 2.09 10.41 26.60
CA PRO A 592 3.14 11.39 26.35
C PRO A 592 3.49 12.20 27.61
N VAL A 593 4.76 12.57 27.78
CA VAL A 593 5.30 13.29 28.96
C VAL A 593 4.45 14.51 29.35
N SER A 594 3.99 15.23 28.34
CA SER A 594 3.13 16.39 28.43
C SER A 594 1.73 16.15 29.00
N LEU A 595 1.20 14.91 28.92
CA LEU A 595 -0.13 14.57 29.42
C LEU A 595 -0.13 14.11 30.88
N VAL A 596 1.05 13.75 31.42
CA VAL A 596 1.18 13.24 32.80
C VAL A 596 0.53 14.18 33.81
N GLY A 597 0.79 15.49 33.69
CA GLY A 597 0.19 16.48 34.58
C GLY A 597 -1.31 16.65 34.39
N ASN A 598 -1.79 16.52 33.16
CA ASN A 598 -3.23 16.61 32.87
C ASN A 598 -3.98 15.45 33.51
N TRP A 599 -3.49 14.21 33.34
CA TRP A 599 -4.11 13.02 33.94
C TRP A 599 -4.19 13.10 35.46
N ARG A 600 -3.13 13.58 36.11
CA ARG A 600 -3.14 13.81 37.56
C ARG A 600 -4.25 14.79 37.98
N ARG A 601 -4.33 15.97 37.35
CA ARG A 601 -5.36 16.97 37.67
C ARG A 601 -6.77 16.49 37.40
N GLU A 602 -6.98 15.83 36.26
CA GLU A 602 -8.31 15.30 35.91
C GLU A 602 -8.73 14.20 36.90
N ALA A 603 -7.80 13.36 37.37
CA ALA A 603 -8.10 12.38 38.41
C ALA A 603 -8.41 13.05 39.76
N GLU A 604 -7.61 14.03 40.19
CA GLU A 604 -7.88 14.82 41.42
C GLU A 604 -9.24 15.53 41.36
N LYS A 605 -9.64 16.00 40.18
CA LYS A 605 -10.91 16.71 39.96
C LYS A 605 -12.12 15.79 39.86
N PHE A 606 -12.05 14.75 39.04
CA PHE A 606 -13.21 13.92 38.68
C PHE A 606 -13.31 12.63 39.49
N ALA A 607 -12.21 12.16 40.07
CA ALA A 607 -12.17 10.92 40.82
C ALA A 607 -11.24 11.05 42.05
N PRO A 608 -11.50 12.02 42.96
CA PRO A 608 -10.61 12.33 44.09
C PRO A 608 -10.39 11.16 45.05
N GLY A 609 -11.29 10.17 45.03
CA GLY A 609 -11.12 8.94 45.77
C GLY A 609 -9.96 8.08 45.27
N LEU A 610 -9.63 8.09 43.98
CA LEU A 610 -8.62 7.20 43.39
C LEU A 610 -7.21 7.55 43.87
N ARG A 611 -6.44 6.52 44.25
CA ARG A 611 -5.03 6.67 44.62
C ARG A 611 -4.18 6.67 43.35
N VAL A 612 -3.63 7.83 43.01
CA VAL A 612 -2.86 8.05 41.78
C VAL A 612 -1.38 8.28 42.10
N HIS A 613 -0.49 7.53 41.45
CA HIS A 613 0.96 7.73 41.52
C HIS A 613 1.54 8.13 40.15
N VAL A 614 2.52 9.03 40.13
CA VAL A 614 3.23 9.43 38.92
C VAL A 614 4.62 8.80 38.92
N GLN A 615 4.82 7.81 38.03
CA GLN A 615 6.09 7.12 37.86
C GLN A 615 6.90 7.76 36.73
N HIS A 616 7.55 8.89 37.02
CA HIS A 616 8.37 9.64 36.07
C HIS A 616 9.43 10.49 36.80
N GLY A 617 10.55 10.77 36.14
CA GLY A 617 11.64 11.58 36.67
C GLY A 617 12.87 10.78 37.14
N PRO A 618 13.98 11.46 37.48
CA PRO A 618 15.22 10.83 37.92
C PRO A 618 15.08 10.13 39.28
N ASP A 619 14.35 10.75 40.22
CA ASP A 619 14.17 10.25 41.60
C ASP A 619 12.96 9.30 41.75
N ARG A 620 12.53 8.68 40.65
CA ARG A 620 11.38 7.78 40.66
C ARG A 620 11.71 6.52 41.49
N PRO A 621 10.75 6.01 42.29
CA PRO A 621 10.97 4.83 43.12
C PRO A 621 11.21 3.59 42.24
N SER A 622 12.04 2.66 42.72
CA SER A 622 12.38 1.41 42.03
C SER A 622 12.41 0.21 42.99
N GLY A 623 12.45 -1.00 42.44
CA GLY A 623 12.47 -2.26 43.15
C GLY A 623 11.28 -2.43 44.10
N ASN A 624 11.57 -2.79 45.35
CA ASN A 624 10.56 -3.05 46.37
C ASN A 624 9.69 -1.83 46.70
N ASP A 625 10.23 -0.62 46.56
CA ASP A 625 9.46 0.61 46.82
C ASP A 625 8.42 0.86 45.73
N LEU A 626 8.77 0.62 44.46
CA LEU A 626 7.80 0.65 43.37
C LEU A 626 6.73 -0.42 43.55
N ALA A 627 7.11 -1.65 43.91
CA ALA A 627 6.16 -2.74 44.16
C ALA A 627 5.15 -2.39 45.27
N ARG A 628 5.61 -1.77 46.37
CA ARG A 628 4.74 -1.31 47.47
C ARG A 628 3.76 -0.24 47.01
N ILE A 629 4.23 0.72 46.20
CA ILE A 629 3.39 1.78 45.65
C ILE A 629 2.35 1.21 44.69
N VAL A 630 2.75 0.33 43.77
CA VAL A 630 1.85 -0.33 42.82
C VAL A 630 0.77 -1.12 43.55
N GLY A 631 1.10 -1.85 44.60
CA GLY A 631 0.11 -2.59 45.41
C GLY A 631 -0.86 -1.69 46.21
N ALA A 632 -0.52 -0.42 46.43
CA ALA A 632 -1.32 0.54 47.18
C ALA A 632 -2.02 1.58 46.31
N CYS A 633 -1.82 1.58 44.99
CA CYS A 633 -2.39 2.55 44.08
C CYS A 633 -3.45 1.92 43.17
N ASP A 634 -4.39 2.76 42.73
CA ASP A 634 -5.43 2.36 41.78
C ASP A 634 -4.98 2.71 40.34
N LEU A 635 -4.25 3.83 40.18
CA LEU A 635 -3.74 4.31 38.89
C LEU A 635 -2.27 4.75 38.99
N VAL A 636 -1.41 4.20 38.13
CA VAL A 636 -0.01 4.62 37.98
C VAL A 636 0.17 5.28 36.61
N VAL A 637 0.59 6.54 36.58
CA VAL A 637 0.79 7.32 35.35
C VAL A 637 2.27 7.38 35.00
N THR A 638 2.63 6.93 33.81
CA THR A 638 4.01 6.95 33.30
C THR A 638 4.06 7.34 31.81
N THR A 639 5.25 7.25 31.21
CA THR A 639 5.51 7.69 29.83
C THR A 639 6.11 6.59 28.99
N TYR A 640 5.88 6.63 27.67
CA TYR A 640 6.43 5.65 26.72
C TYR A 640 7.95 5.48 26.84
N GLY A 641 8.68 6.58 27.08
CA GLY A 641 10.13 6.55 27.27
C GLY A 641 10.56 5.81 28.54
N VAL A 642 9.81 5.97 29.64
CA VAL A 642 10.06 5.25 30.91
C VAL A 642 9.78 3.77 30.73
N VAL A 643 8.66 3.39 30.10
CA VAL A 643 8.33 1.98 29.85
C VAL A 643 9.40 1.29 29.01
N ALA A 644 9.93 1.96 27.98
CA ALA A 644 10.99 1.40 27.14
C ALA A 644 12.35 1.24 27.85
N ARG A 645 12.57 2.00 28.93
CA ARG A 645 13.80 1.97 29.73
C ARG A 645 13.70 0.95 30.87
N ASP A 646 12.57 0.93 31.56
CA ASP A 646 12.34 0.16 32.79
C ASP A 646 11.40 -1.03 32.54
N ALA A 647 11.43 -1.59 31.32
CA ALA A 647 10.50 -2.63 30.87
C ALA A 647 10.54 -3.88 31.78
N ASP A 648 11.73 -4.33 32.15
CA ASP A 648 11.93 -5.53 32.97
C ASP A 648 11.30 -5.35 34.36
N GLU A 649 11.52 -4.20 34.99
CA GLU A 649 10.96 -3.88 36.31
C GLU A 649 9.43 -3.79 36.26
N LEU A 650 8.89 -3.10 35.26
CA LEU A 650 7.44 -2.95 35.09
C LEU A 650 6.76 -4.28 34.70
N SER A 651 7.47 -5.19 34.04
CA SER A 651 6.95 -6.51 33.68
C SER A 651 6.75 -7.44 34.88
N GLY A 652 7.50 -7.21 35.97
CA GLY A 652 7.36 -7.95 37.22
C GLY A 652 6.14 -7.54 38.07
N MET A 653 5.39 -6.51 37.65
CA MET A 653 4.27 -5.97 38.43
C MET A 653 2.92 -6.57 38.00
N PRO A 654 1.97 -6.80 38.93
CA PRO A 654 0.70 -7.48 38.66
C PRO A 654 -0.36 -6.51 38.09
N TRP A 655 -0.15 -5.98 36.90
CA TRP A 655 -1.10 -5.03 36.30
C TRP A 655 -2.46 -5.68 36.03
N HIS A 656 -3.52 -5.09 36.58
CA HIS A 656 -4.88 -5.45 36.18
C HIS A 656 -5.16 -4.95 34.77
N ARG A 657 -4.72 -3.71 34.48
CA ARG A 657 -4.93 -3.06 33.21
C ARG A 657 -3.74 -2.23 32.76
N VAL A 658 -3.44 -2.27 31.47
CA VAL A 658 -2.52 -1.33 30.82
C VAL A 658 -3.29 -0.46 29.84
N VAL A 659 -3.18 0.86 29.99
CA VAL A 659 -3.82 1.85 29.15
C VAL A 659 -2.76 2.66 28.42
N CYS A 660 -2.94 2.84 27.11
CA CYS A 660 -2.11 3.71 26.30
C CYS A 660 -2.92 4.91 25.83
N ASP A 661 -2.54 6.11 26.26
CA ASP A 661 -3.10 7.36 25.76
C ASP A 661 -2.26 7.91 24.61
N GLU A 662 -2.92 8.51 23.63
CA GLU A 662 -2.30 8.89 22.35
C GLU A 662 -1.61 7.66 21.70
N ALA A 663 -2.38 6.58 21.57
CA ALA A 663 -1.92 5.27 21.10
C ALA A 663 -1.35 5.26 19.67
N GLN A 664 -1.39 6.39 18.94
CA GLN A 664 -0.58 6.58 17.73
C GLN A 664 0.92 6.35 17.95
N ALA A 665 1.41 6.45 19.19
CA ALA A 665 2.78 6.08 19.54
C ALA A 665 3.09 4.58 19.27
N LEU A 666 2.05 3.74 19.12
CA LEU A 666 2.16 2.31 18.88
C LEU A 666 2.06 1.92 17.39
N LYS A 667 1.91 2.88 16.46
CA LYS A 667 1.69 2.61 15.02
C LYS A 667 2.72 1.68 14.40
N ASN A 668 3.99 1.91 14.70
CA ASN A 668 5.07 1.07 14.23
C ASN A 668 5.41 -0.02 15.26
N HIS A 669 4.90 -1.22 15.01
CA HIS A 669 5.11 -2.42 15.83
C HIS A 669 6.59 -2.81 16.01
N SER A 670 7.51 -2.32 15.17
CA SER A 670 8.94 -2.63 15.29
C SER A 670 9.67 -1.75 16.30
N THR A 671 9.08 -0.63 16.73
CA THR A 671 9.75 0.31 17.63
C THR A 671 9.99 -0.28 19.02
N ARG A 672 11.08 0.12 19.67
CA ARG A 672 11.43 -0.31 21.04
C ARG A 672 10.30 0.01 22.03
N GLN A 673 9.66 1.17 21.90
CA GLN A 673 8.54 1.59 22.75
C GLN A 673 7.31 0.69 22.56
N ALA A 674 6.89 0.42 21.31
CA ALA A 674 5.74 -0.45 21.05
C ALA A 674 5.99 -1.90 21.49
N ARG A 675 7.22 -2.41 21.35
CA ARG A 675 7.60 -3.74 21.87
C ARG A 675 7.53 -3.78 23.40
N ALA A 676 8.14 -2.82 24.08
CA ALA A 676 8.19 -2.78 25.55
C ALA A 676 6.80 -2.66 26.19
N VAL A 677 5.91 -1.84 25.61
CA VAL A 677 4.54 -1.67 26.13
C VAL A 677 3.71 -2.95 25.95
N ARG A 678 3.84 -3.63 24.79
CA ARG A 678 3.11 -4.88 24.52
C ARG A 678 3.59 -6.07 25.34
N SER A 679 4.86 -6.10 25.72
CA SER A 679 5.41 -7.17 26.56
C SER A 679 4.93 -7.10 28.01
N LEU A 680 4.30 -6.00 28.43
CA LEU A 680 3.77 -5.89 29.80
C LEU A 680 2.60 -6.87 30.01
N PRO A 681 2.66 -7.73 31.05
CA PRO A 681 1.55 -8.58 31.41
C PRO A 681 0.41 -7.72 31.96
N ALA A 682 -0.80 -7.93 31.46
CA ALA A 682 -2.02 -7.30 31.96
C ALA A 682 -3.23 -8.16 31.63
N ALA A 683 -4.26 -8.13 32.48
CA ALA A 683 -5.51 -8.86 32.24
C ALA A 683 -6.35 -8.19 31.15
N THR A 684 -6.37 -6.85 31.10
CA THR A 684 -7.08 -6.08 30.06
C THR A 684 -6.21 -4.94 29.54
N ARG A 685 -6.43 -4.52 28.28
CA ARG A 685 -5.65 -3.44 27.65
C ARG A 685 -6.57 -2.45 26.95
N ILE A 686 -6.31 -1.16 27.11
CA ILE A 686 -7.10 -0.10 26.50
C ILE A 686 -6.21 0.86 25.72
N ALA A 687 -6.50 1.07 24.45
CA ALA A 687 -5.89 2.11 23.63
C ALA A 687 -6.84 3.31 23.52
N LEU A 688 -6.37 4.50 23.90
CA LEU A 688 -7.07 5.77 23.71
C LEU A 688 -6.39 6.50 22.55
N THR A 689 -7.17 6.87 21.53
CA THR A 689 -6.67 7.61 20.37
C THR A 689 -7.71 8.59 19.85
N GLY A 690 -7.28 9.69 19.22
CA GLY A 690 -8.18 10.60 18.49
C GLY A 690 -8.44 10.15 17.05
N THR A 691 -7.55 9.33 16.50
CA THR A 691 -7.54 8.88 15.11
C THR A 691 -7.22 7.37 15.10
N PRO A 692 -8.23 6.48 14.95
CA PRO A 692 -8.00 5.04 15.05
C PRO A 692 -7.13 4.48 13.91
N VAL A 693 -7.15 5.12 12.75
CA VAL A 693 -6.34 4.77 11.57
C VAL A 693 -5.89 6.07 10.93
N GLU A 694 -4.59 6.30 10.79
CA GLU A 694 -4.10 7.48 10.05
C GLU A 694 -3.73 7.13 8.61
N ASN A 695 -3.08 5.98 8.33
CA ASN A 695 -2.50 5.78 6.99
C ASN A 695 -2.55 4.37 6.38
N ASN A 696 -2.59 3.26 7.16
CA ASN A 696 -2.59 1.90 6.59
C ASN A 696 -3.16 0.82 7.54
N LEU A 697 -3.51 -0.34 6.98
CA LEU A 697 -4.01 -1.52 7.71
C LEU A 697 -3.02 -2.05 8.78
N GLY A 698 -1.72 -1.80 8.60
CA GLY A 698 -0.69 -2.21 9.56
C GLY A 698 -0.72 -1.43 10.88
N GLU A 699 -1.08 -0.15 10.85
CA GLU A 699 -1.27 0.66 12.06
C GLU A 699 -2.44 0.14 12.89
N LEU A 700 -3.57 -0.17 12.22
CA LEU A 700 -4.75 -0.76 12.85
C LEU A 700 -4.41 -2.11 13.47
N TRP A 701 -3.69 -2.97 12.73
CA TRP A 701 -3.19 -4.24 13.28
C TRP A 701 -2.33 -4.01 14.52
N SER A 702 -1.41 -3.04 14.51
CA SER A 702 -0.51 -2.79 15.64
C SER A 702 -1.25 -2.36 16.91
N VAL A 703 -2.26 -1.47 16.79
CA VAL A 703 -3.08 -1.04 17.91
C VAL A 703 -4.02 -2.16 18.39
N MET A 704 -4.59 -2.93 17.46
CA MET A 704 -5.43 -4.09 17.78
C MET A 704 -4.62 -5.21 18.46
N GLU A 705 -3.40 -5.45 18.03
CA GLU A 705 -2.48 -6.42 18.63
C GLU A 705 -2.05 -5.99 20.04
N PHE A 706 -1.95 -4.69 20.31
CA PHE A 706 -1.80 -4.21 21.68
C PHE A 706 -3.07 -4.46 22.51
N ALA A 707 -4.25 -4.11 22.00
CA ALA A 707 -5.50 -4.24 22.76
C ALA A 707 -5.86 -5.72 23.00
N ASN A 708 -5.80 -6.55 21.97
CA ASN A 708 -6.18 -7.96 21.95
C ASN A 708 -5.08 -8.81 21.29
N PRO A 709 -3.97 -9.10 21.99
CA PRO A 709 -2.84 -9.84 21.44
C PRO A 709 -3.26 -11.20 20.84
N GLY A 710 -2.84 -11.49 19.61
CA GLY A 710 -3.10 -12.76 18.93
C GLY A 710 -4.48 -12.90 18.27
N LEU A 711 -5.42 -11.98 18.55
CA LEU A 711 -6.78 -12.02 18.00
C LEU A 711 -6.79 -12.01 16.46
N LEU A 712 -5.98 -11.13 15.85
CA LEU A 712 -5.89 -10.98 14.40
C LEU A 712 -4.80 -11.86 13.77
N GLY A 713 -4.11 -12.70 14.54
CA GLY A 713 -2.96 -13.47 14.06
C GLY A 713 -1.75 -12.58 13.75
N THR A 714 -0.81 -13.09 12.93
CA THR A 714 0.40 -12.33 12.57
C THR A 714 0.07 -11.17 11.62
N ALA A 715 0.93 -10.14 11.60
CA ALA A 715 0.77 -9.02 10.67
C ALA A 715 0.73 -9.46 9.20
N ALA A 716 1.53 -10.48 8.85
CA ALA A 716 1.57 -11.02 7.49
C ALA A 716 0.28 -11.77 7.13
N ASP A 717 -0.28 -12.55 8.06
CA ASP A 717 -1.55 -13.26 7.83
C ASP A 717 -2.72 -12.28 7.71
N PHE A 718 -2.75 -11.24 8.56
CA PHE A 718 -3.76 -10.20 8.48
C PHE A 718 -3.68 -9.44 7.14
N GLN A 719 -2.48 -9.04 6.72
CA GLN A 719 -2.28 -8.35 5.43
C GLN A 719 -2.68 -9.23 4.25
N ARG A 720 -2.28 -10.51 4.25
CA ARG A 720 -2.65 -11.46 3.20
C ARG A 720 -4.16 -11.68 3.16
N ALA A 721 -4.81 -11.92 4.30
CA ALA A 721 -6.25 -12.12 4.37
C ALA A 721 -7.07 -10.92 3.86
N VAL A 722 -6.58 -9.69 4.10
CA VAL A 722 -7.21 -8.48 3.56
C VAL A 722 -6.90 -8.29 2.08
N ALA A 723 -5.67 -8.56 1.64
CA ALA A 723 -5.26 -8.44 0.24
C ALA A 723 -5.99 -9.47 -0.66
N ASP A 724 -6.02 -10.75 -0.27
CA ASP A 724 -6.69 -11.83 -1.01
C ASP A 724 -8.18 -11.52 -1.22
N ARG A 725 -8.86 -10.93 -0.22
CA ARG A 725 -10.27 -10.51 -0.35
C ARG A 725 -10.48 -9.21 -1.10
N ALA A 726 -9.47 -8.34 -1.17
CA ALA A 726 -9.52 -7.11 -1.96
C ALA A 726 -9.24 -7.38 -3.45
N GLU A 727 -8.40 -8.37 -3.77
CA GLU A 727 -8.06 -8.78 -5.14
C GLU A 727 -9.16 -9.64 -5.78
N ALA A 728 -9.93 -10.40 -4.99
CA ALA A 728 -10.96 -11.31 -5.50
C ALA A 728 -12.13 -10.60 -6.22
N GLU A 729 -12.35 -9.30 -6.01
CA GLU A 729 -13.38 -8.54 -6.73
C GLU A 729 -12.91 -7.11 -7.02
N GLU A 730 -12.53 -6.84 -8.28
CA GLU A 730 -12.34 -5.47 -8.78
C GLU A 730 -13.66 -4.69 -8.65
N GLY A 731 -13.81 -3.94 -7.55
CA GLY A 731 -14.78 -2.84 -7.44
C GLY A 731 -15.87 -2.91 -6.35
N ALA A 732 -15.89 -3.90 -5.43
CA ALA A 732 -17.03 -4.09 -4.52
C ALA A 732 -16.84 -3.67 -3.04
N GLY A 733 -15.66 -3.26 -2.59
CA GLY A 733 -15.48 -2.77 -1.20
C GLY A 733 -15.53 -3.82 -0.08
N GLU A 734 -15.55 -5.13 -0.40
CA GLU A 734 -15.62 -6.20 0.61
C GLU A 734 -14.39 -6.25 1.54
N GLY A 735 -13.21 -5.79 1.10
CA GLY A 735 -12.01 -5.68 1.93
C GLY A 735 -12.18 -4.73 3.12
N THR A 736 -12.88 -3.61 2.92
CA THR A 736 -13.22 -2.68 4.02
C THR A 736 -14.27 -3.26 4.97
N ASP A 737 -15.22 -4.05 4.45
CA ASP A 737 -16.22 -4.73 5.28
C ASP A 737 -15.58 -5.83 6.14
N LEU A 738 -14.60 -6.57 5.63
CA LEU A 738 -13.82 -7.52 6.42
C LEU A 738 -13.14 -6.83 7.60
N VAL A 739 -12.44 -5.72 7.35
CA VAL A 739 -11.75 -4.96 8.40
C VAL A 739 -12.74 -4.43 9.43
N ARG A 740 -13.92 -3.97 9.00
CA ARG A 740 -14.99 -3.51 9.88
C ARG A 740 -15.57 -4.64 10.73
N ARG A 741 -15.76 -5.84 10.17
CA ARG A 741 -16.17 -7.03 10.93
C ARG A 741 -15.11 -7.47 11.94
N LEU A 742 -13.84 -7.49 11.54
CA LEU A 742 -12.70 -7.91 12.38
C LEU A 742 -12.46 -6.98 13.57
N THR A 743 -12.67 -5.67 13.40
CA THR A 743 -12.29 -4.66 14.40
C THR A 743 -13.46 -3.98 15.08
N GLY A 744 -14.66 -4.00 14.47
CA GLY A 744 -15.84 -3.28 14.92
C GLY A 744 -16.27 -3.54 16.37
N PRO A 745 -16.24 -4.78 16.88
CA PRO A 745 -16.60 -5.06 18.28
C PRO A 745 -15.64 -4.43 19.31
N PHE A 746 -14.40 -4.15 18.91
CA PHE A 746 -13.30 -3.71 19.79
C PHE A 746 -12.95 -2.24 19.61
N VAL A 747 -13.50 -1.56 18.61
CA VAL A 747 -13.23 -0.15 18.29
C VAL A 747 -14.50 0.67 18.45
N LEU A 748 -14.50 1.60 19.41
CA LEU A 748 -15.56 2.60 19.56
C LEU A 748 -15.06 3.96 19.09
N ARG A 749 -15.63 4.47 17.99
CA ARG A 749 -15.32 5.78 17.41
C ARG A 749 -16.58 6.65 17.34
N ARG A 750 -16.48 7.87 17.83
CA ARG A 750 -17.55 8.89 17.78
C ARG A 750 -16.97 10.23 17.37
N LEU A 751 -17.69 10.96 16.53
CA LEU A 751 -17.25 12.24 15.98
C LEU A 751 -17.95 13.42 16.67
N LYS A 752 -17.30 14.58 16.73
CA LYS A 752 -17.94 15.80 17.26
C LYS A 752 -19.05 16.34 16.37
N THR A 753 -18.96 16.07 15.08
CA THR A 753 -19.97 16.45 14.07
C THR A 753 -21.25 15.64 14.20
N ASP A 754 -21.25 14.55 14.97
CA ASP A 754 -22.43 13.74 15.21
C ASP A 754 -23.37 14.45 16.22
N ARG A 755 -24.39 15.12 15.67
CA ARG A 755 -25.42 15.80 16.45
C ARG A 755 -26.26 14.87 17.33
N SER A 756 -26.25 13.55 17.10
CA SER A 756 -26.88 12.58 18.00
C SER A 756 -26.09 12.35 19.29
N ILE A 757 -24.82 12.77 19.33
CA ILE A 757 -23.86 12.59 20.44
C ILE A 757 -23.63 13.91 21.17
N ILE A 758 -23.51 15.01 20.43
CA ILE A 758 -23.32 16.35 21.01
C ILE A 758 -24.33 17.33 20.40
N ALA A 759 -25.32 17.73 21.21
CA ALA A 759 -26.25 18.81 20.85
C ALA A 759 -25.76 20.21 21.27
N ASP A 760 -24.87 20.29 22.26
CA ASP A 760 -24.50 21.55 22.94
C ASP A 760 -23.17 22.17 22.50
N LEU A 761 -22.41 21.54 21.58
CA LEU A 761 -21.21 22.22 21.08
C LEU A 761 -21.64 23.30 20.08
N PRO A 762 -21.16 24.54 20.24
CA PRO A 762 -21.44 25.62 19.29
C PRO A 762 -20.84 25.33 17.92
N GLU A 763 -21.15 26.15 16.91
CA GLU A 763 -20.68 25.89 15.55
C GLU A 763 -19.17 26.14 15.43
N LYS A 764 -18.48 25.25 14.70
CA LYS A 764 -17.10 25.46 14.27
C LYS A 764 -17.12 25.91 12.83
N GLN A 765 -16.64 27.12 12.57
CA GLN A 765 -16.51 27.66 11.23
C GLN A 765 -15.03 27.65 10.84
N GLU A 766 -14.66 26.77 9.92
CA GLU A 766 -13.31 26.76 9.35
C GLU A 766 -13.29 27.55 8.04
N MET A 767 -12.39 28.52 7.94
CA MET A 767 -12.26 29.37 6.77
C MET A 767 -10.80 29.60 6.41
N ARG A 768 -10.55 29.67 5.11
CA ARG A 768 -9.28 30.11 4.55
C ARG A 768 -9.23 31.61 4.59
N THR A 769 -8.10 32.13 5.02
CA THR A 769 -7.81 33.55 4.92
C THR A 769 -6.68 33.74 3.93
N TRP A 770 -7.06 34.14 2.73
CA TRP A 770 -6.13 34.43 1.64
C TRP A 770 -5.29 35.66 1.97
N CYS A 771 -3.98 35.51 1.81
CA CYS A 771 -2.98 36.55 2.00
C CYS A 771 -2.21 36.71 0.69
N THR A 772 -1.86 37.94 0.33
CA THR A 772 -0.96 38.21 -0.80
C THR A 772 0.46 38.39 -0.29
N LEU A 773 1.44 38.13 -1.15
CA LEU A 773 2.84 38.44 -0.86
C LEU A 773 3.12 39.92 -1.15
N THR A 774 3.95 40.54 -0.31
CA THR A 774 4.55 41.84 -0.63
C THR A 774 5.56 41.72 -1.78
N PRO A 775 5.93 42.82 -2.48
CA PRO A 775 6.97 42.78 -3.51
C PRO A 775 8.31 42.23 -3.01
N GLU A 776 8.66 42.50 -1.75
CA GLU A 776 9.84 41.93 -1.10
C GLU A 776 9.73 40.42 -0.93
N GLN A 777 8.60 39.92 -0.40
CA GLN A 777 8.35 38.49 -0.25
C GLN A 777 8.37 37.77 -1.59
N ALA A 778 7.74 38.33 -2.62
CA ALA A 778 7.71 37.76 -3.96
C ALA A 778 9.12 37.65 -4.57
N SER A 779 9.95 38.67 -4.37
CA SER A 779 11.34 38.69 -4.84
C SER A 779 12.19 37.64 -4.14
N LEU A 780 12.10 37.54 -2.81
CA LEU A 780 12.80 36.52 -2.02
C LEU A 780 12.31 35.11 -2.36
N TYR A 781 10.99 34.95 -2.52
CA TYR A 781 10.38 33.68 -2.86
C TYR A 781 10.88 33.19 -4.22
N LYS A 782 10.85 34.05 -5.24
CA LYS A 782 11.38 33.74 -6.58
C LYS A 782 12.86 33.37 -6.52
N ALA A 783 13.68 34.15 -5.82
CA ALA A 783 15.11 33.87 -5.68
C ALA A 783 15.39 32.51 -5.04
N VAL A 784 14.60 32.09 -4.05
CA VAL A 784 14.72 30.77 -3.42
C VAL A 784 14.26 29.64 -4.35
N VAL A 785 13.22 29.85 -5.15
CA VAL A 785 12.78 28.88 -6.17
C VAL A 785 13.84 28.73 -7.26
N ASP A 786 14.43 29.83 -7.72
CA ASP A 786 15.47 29.84 -8.74
C ASP A 786 16.76 29.15 -8.20
N ASP A 787 17.22 29.48 -6.97
CA ASP A 787 18.35 28.80 -6.29
C ASP A 787 18.11 27.29 -6.14
N MET A 788 16.88 26.91 -5.76
CA MET A 788 16.50 25.51 -5.69
C MET A 788 16.56 24.84 -7.06
N ALA A 789 16.04 25.48 -8.11
CA ALA A 789 16.04 24.92 -9.46
C ALA A 789 17.46 24.72 -10.01
N GLU A 790 18.38 25.64 -9.70
CA GLU A 790 19.80 25.54 -10.03
C GLU A 790 20.48 24.42 -9.23
N ARG A 791 20.32 24.41 -7.91
CA ARG A 791 20.94 23.40 -7.03
C ARG A 791 20.37 22.01 -7.21
N MET A 792 19.11 21.89 -7.61
CA MET A 792 18.48 20.60 -7.93
C MET A 792 19.00 19.97 -9.22
N ALA A 793 19.53 20.77 -10.15
CA ALA A 793 20.16 20.25 -11.36
C ALA A 793 21.43 19.47 -11.03
N GLU A 794 22.06 19.76 -9.89
CA GLU A 794 23.35 19.22 -9.46
C GLU A 794 23.26 18.28 -8.24
N ALA A 795 22.13 18.25 -7.52
CA ALA A 795 21.95 17.46 -6.28
C ALA A 795 21.59 15.98 -6.52
N ASP A 796 22.21 15.08 -5.73
CA ASP A 796 21.89 13.64 -5.71
C ASP A 796 20.49 13.35 -5.09
N GLU A 797 20.03 12.10 -4.99
CA GLU A 797 18.66 11.82 -4.49
C GLU A 797 18.44 12.18 -3.00
N LYS A 798 19.45 12.00 -2.15
CA LYS A 798 19.35 12.24 -0.70
C LYS A 798 19.48 13.73 -0.40
N GLU A 799 20.41 14.40 -1.07
CA GLU A 799 20.58 15.85 -1.10
C GLU A 799 19.35 16.51 -1.71
N ARG A 800 18.73 15.93 -2.74
CA ARG A 800 17.47 16.43 -3.32
C ARG A 800 16.37 16.38 -2.27
N LYS A 801 16.12 15.24 -1.61
CA LYS A 801 15.11 15.20 -0.53
C LYS A 801 15.41 16.24 0.57
N GLY A 802 16.67 16.37 0.98
CA GLY A 802 17.09 17.39 1.95
C GLY A 802 16.89 18.83 1.46
N LEU A 803 17.25 19.12 0.21
CA LEU A 803 17.16 20.42 -0.46
C LEU A 803 15.71 20.83 -0.69
N VAL A 804 14.85 19.89 -1.06
CA VAL A 804 13.41 20.11 -1.22
C VAL A 804 12.81 20.49 0.13
N LEU A 805 13.04 19.70 1.18
CA LEU A 805 12.54 20.00 2.52
C LEU A 805 13.09 21.33 3.06
N ALA A 806 14.37 21.60 2.84
CA ALA A 806 14.99 22.87 3.21
C ALA A 806 14.37 24.04 2.45
N THR A 807 14.13 23.90 1.16
CA THR A 807 13.51 24.94 0.33
C THR A 807 12.06 25.18 0.75
N MET A 808 11.27 24.12 0.98
CA MET A 808 9.90 24.26 1.48
C MET A 808 9.86 25.03 2.80
N SER A 809 10.78 24.72 3.71
CA SER A 809 10.93 25.44 4.97
C SER A 809 11.26 26.92 4.74
N ARG A 810 12.18 27.25 3.82
CA ARG A 810 12.53 28.62 3.45
C ARG A 810 11.35 29.37 2.82
N LEU A 811 10.65 28.77 1.86
CA LEU A 811 9.48 29.36 1.21
C LEU A 811 8.37 29.66 2.23
N LYS A 812 8.10 28.73 3.15
CA LYS A 812 7.16 28.97 4.27
C LYS A 812 7.60 30.12 5.19
N GLN A 813 8.89 30.20 5.50
CA GLN A 813 9.43 31.31 6.30
C GLN A 813 9.23 32.65 5.58
N ILE A 814 9.45 32.69 4.26
CA ILE A 814 9.21 33.89 3.43
C ILE A 814 7.72 34.26 3.43
N CYS A 815 6.81 33.29 3.22
CA CYS A 815 5.37 33.51 3.27
C CYS A 815 4.92 34.08 4.62
N ASN A 816 5.49 33.59 5.71
CA ASN A 816 5.24 34.12 7.05
C ASN A 816 5.81 35.53 7.22
N HIS A 817 7.10 35.73 6.97
CA HIS A 817 7.75 37.04 7.08
C HIS A 817 9.20 37.05 6.50
N PRO A 818 9.62 38.06 5.71
CA PRO A 818 11.01 38.19 5.22
C PRO A 818 12.06 38.10 6.33
N ALA A 819 11.87 38.83 7.43
CA ALA A 819 12.75 38.81 8.60
C ALA A 819 12.83 37.44 9.34
N GLN A 820 11.88 36.52 9.12
CA GLN A 820 11.97 35.15 9.62
C GLN A 820 12.99 34.35 8.80
N PHE A 821 12.95 34.51 7.47
CA PHE A 821 13.87 33.87 6.54
C PHE A 821 15.29 34.45 6.63
N LEU A 822 15.41 35.79 6.66
CA LEU A 822 16.70 36.49 6.70
C LEU A 822 17.41 36.38 8.06
N GLY A 823 16.65 36.29 9.16
CA GLY A 823 17.22 36.22 10.52
C GLY A 823 18.01 37.47 10.94
N ASP A 824 17.77 38.61 10.30
CA ASP A 824 18.58 39.84 10.35
C ASP A 824 18.13 40.85 11.42
N GLY A 825 17.09 40.53 12.20
CA GLY A 825 16.55 41.44 13.23
C GLY A 825 15.79 42.65 12.69
N SER A 826 15.53 42.73 11.39
CA SER A 826 14.85 43.84 10.73
C SER A 826 13.39 44.07 11.21
N VAL A 827 12.86 45.27 11.00
CA VAL A 827 11.50 45.65 11.40
C VAL A 827 10.44 44.75 10.77
N LEU A 828 9.35 44.46 11.50
CA LEU A 828 8.31 43.53 11.04
C LEU A 828 7.15 44.21 10.30
N SER A 829 6.80 45.44 10.66
CA SER A 829 5.60 46.10 10.13
C SER A 829 5.69 46.34 8.62
N GLY A 830 4.59 46.07 7.89
CA GLY A 830 4.42 46.41 6.47
C GLY A 830 5.24 45.57 5.48
N ARG A 831 5.80 44.44 5.91
CA ARG A 831 6.68 43.59 5.08
C ARG A 831 6.12 42.19 4.83
N SER A 832 4.98 41.84 5.40
CA SER A 832 4.33 40.54 5.22
C SER A 832 2.82 40.65 5.17
N GLY A 833 2.21 40.18 4.09
CA GLY A 833 0.76 40.17 3.96
C GLY A 833 0.07 39.25 4.98
N LYS A 834 0.72 38.16 5.42
CA LYS A 834 0.21 37.33 6.52
C LYS A 834 0.24 38.06 7.86
N LEU A 835 1.29 38.83 8.12
CA LEU A 835 1.39 39.59 9.36
C LEU A 835 0.33 40.70 9.39
N ASP A 836 0.16 41.43 8.28
CA ASP A 836 -0.87 42.46 8.14
C ASP A 836 -2.28 41.86 8.37
N ARG A 837 -2.53 40.67 7.80
CA ARG A 837 -3.81 39.99 7.99
C ARG A 837 -4.00 39.47 9.42
N LEU A 838 -2.95 38.95 10.04
CA LEU A 838 -2.96 38.53 11.44
C LEU A 838 -3.23 39.72 12.37
N GLU A 839 -2.62 40.88 12.11
CA GLU A 839 -2.88 42.12 12.85
C GLU A 839 -4.34 42.54 12.77
N SER A 840 -4.94 42.51 11.57
CA SER A 840 -6.37 42.80 11.39
C SER A 840 -7.25 41.87 12.22
N ILE A 841 -7.03 40.56 12.11
CA ILE A 841 -7.84 39.54 12.81
C ILE A 841 -7.71 39.68 14.32
N LEU A 842 -6.50 39.88 14.83
CA LEU A 842 -6.28 40.02 16.27
C LEU A 842 -6.73 41.38 16.80
N GLY A 843 -6.64 42.44 16.00
CA GLY A 843 -7.19 43.75 16.32
C GLY A 843 -8.71 43.69 16.47
N GLU A 844 -9.41 43.01 15.55
CA GLU A 844 -10.85 42.74 15.65
C GLU A 844 -11.19 41.96 16.93
N ALA A 845 -10.49 40.84 17.19
CA ALA A 845 -10.74 40.03 18.38
C ALA A 845 -10.49 40.82 19.69
N VAL A 846 -9.45 41.66 19.74
CA VAL A 846 -9.16 42.54 20.89
C VAL A 846 -10.26 43.58 21.07
N ALA A 847 -10.74 44.20 20.00
CA ALA A 847 -11.80 45.20 20.05
C ALA A 847 -13.13 44.61 20.53
N GLU A 848 -13.42 43.36 20.18
CA GLU A 848 -14.64 42.64 20.57
C GLU A 848 -14.56 42.03 21.99
N GLY A 849 -13.37 42.02 22.61
CA GLY A 849 -13.13 41.36 23.90
C GLY A 849 -13.11 39.82 23.79
N ASP A 850 -12.91 39.32 22.58
CA ASP A 850 -12.79 37.91 22.26
C ASP A 850 -11.40 37.39 22.61
N LYS A 851 -11.23 36.07 22.70
CA LYS A 851 -9.93 35.43 22.98
C LYS A 851 -9.46 34.63 21.79
N ALA A 852 -8.19 34.85 21.42
CA ALA A 852 -7.57 34.28 20.23
C ALA A 852 -6.40 33.36 20.58
N LEU A 853 -6.40 32.16 20.00
CA LEU A 853 -5.22 31.29 19.93
C LEU A 853 -4.54 31.48 18.58
N CYS A 854 -3.23 31.66 18.59
CA CYS A 854 -2.43 31.73 17.37
C CYS A 854 -1.41 30.58 17.38
N PHE A 855 -1.39 29.80 16.30
CA PHE A 855 -0.48 28.67 16.17
C PHE A 855 0.56 28.94 15.08
N THR A 856 1.83 28.65 15.41
CA THR A 856 2.94 28.64 14.44
C THR A 856 3.83 27.42 14.67
N GLN A 857 4.38 26.84 13.61
CA GLN A 857 5.34 25.74 13.71
C GLN A 857 6.74 26.20 14.16
N TYR A 858 7.04 27.50 14.08
CA TYR A 858 8.40 28.03 14.26
C TYR A 858 8.58 28.73 15.60
N ALA A 859 9.25 28.08 16.55
CA ALA A 859 9.45 28.64 17.89
C ALA A 859 10.23 29.96 17.90
N ARG A 860 11.33 30.04 17.13
CA ARG A 860 12.14 31.28 16.99
C ARG A 860 11.35 32.43 16.37
N TRP A 861 10.37 32.12 15.51
CA TRP A 861 9.50 33.15 14.97
C TRP A 861 8.54 33.68 16.03
N GLY A 862 7.95 32.79 16.83
CA GLY A 862 7.08 33.19 17.94
C GLY A 862 7.78 34.08 18.98
N GLU A 863 9.09 33.87 19.22
CA GLU A 863 9.91 34.73 20.09
C GLU A 863 10.00 36.19 19.59
N ARG A 864 9.92 36.42 18.27
CA ARG A 864 9.87 37.78 17.69
C ARG A 864 8.44 38.29 17.52
N LEU A 865 7.53 37.41 17.14
CA LEU A 865 6.15 37.75 16.84
C LEU A 865 5.36 38.15 18.10
N ALA A 866 5.53 37.45 19.21
CA ALA A 866 4.78 37.77 20.44
C ALA A 866 5.08 39.17 21.00
N PRO A 867 6.36 39.62 21.15
CA PRO A 867 6.66 40.99 21.55
C PRO A 867 6.13 42.03 20.57
N TYR A 868 6.20 41.74 19.26
CA TYR A 868 5.67 42.62 18.23
C TYR A 868 4.15 42.80 18.34
N LEU A 869 3.39 41.69 18.40
CA LEU A 869 1.94 41.73 18.57
C LEU A 869 1.53 42.42 19.87
N ARG A 870 2.28 42.20 20.95
CA ARG A 870 2.07 42.91 22.22
C ARG A 870 2.21 44.42 22.06
N SER A 871 3.28 44.87 21.40
CA SER A 871 3.49 46.30 21.14
C SER A 871 2.42 46.85 20.20
N ARG A 872 1.97 46.07 19.22
CA ARG A 872 1.10 46.56 18.16
C ARG A 872 -0.38 46.59 18.54
N LEU A 873 -0.83 45.60 19.30
CA LEU A 873 -2.21 45.50 19.80
C LEU A 873 -2.41 46.23 21.13
N GLY A 874 -1.33 46.60 21.82
CA GLY A 874 -1.40 47.26 23.12
C GLY A 874 -1.89 46.38 24.27
N VAL A 875 -1.96 45.06 24.06
CA VAL A 875 -2.43 44.07 25.06
C VAL A 875 -1.36 43.03 25.37
N PRO A 876 -1.39 42.37 26.55
CA PRO A 876 -0.52 41.24 26.83
C PRO A 876 -0.73 40.10 25.82
N VAL A 877 0.38 39.56 25.30
CA VAL A 877 0.40 38.37 24.44
C VAL A 877 1.19 37.29 25.15
N LEU A 878 0.57 36.14 25.40
CA LEU A 878 1.26 34.98 25.97
C LEU A 878 1.97 34.18 24.86
N TRP A 879 3.10 33.56 25.19
CA TRP A 879 3.86 32.72 24.26
C TRP A 879 4.25 31.39 24.92
N LEU A 880 3.73 30.27 24.39
CA LEU A 880 4.02 28.92 24.87
C LEU A 880 4.79 28.13 23.80
N HIS A 881 5.94 27.58 24.19
CA HIS A 881 6.79 26.76 23.32
C HIS A 881 7.35 25.54 24.05
N GLY A 882 8.10 24.70 23.34
CA GLY A 882 8.61 23.43 23.87
C GLY A 882 9.60 23.58 25.03
N GLY A 883 10.26 24.74 25.15
CA GLY A 883 11.20 25.04 26.24
C GLY A 883 10.54 25.63 27.50
N THR A 884 9.24 25.93 27.46
CA THR A 884 8.50 26.46 28.62
C THR A 884 8.40 25.38 29.70
N SER A 885 8.82 25.70 30.93
CA SER A 885 8.74 24.77 32.06
C SER A 885 7.30 24.32 32.32
N ARG A 886 7.13 23.17 32.96
CA ARG A 886 5.78 22.65 33.27
C ARG A 886 4.99 23.61 34.16
N ALA A 887 5.62 24.17 35.19
CA ALA A 887 4.98 25.10 36.11
C ALA A 887 4.55 26.40 35.40
N ASP A 888 5.40 26.94 34.52
CA ASP A 888 5.08 28.14 33.75
C ASP A 888 3.97 27.88 32.73
N ARG A 889 3.96 26.71 32.09
CA ARG A 889 2.91 26.29 31.15
C ARG A 889 1.54 26.24 31.83
N GLU A 890 1.47 25.66 33.03
CA GLU A 890 0.24 25.60 33.83
C GLU A 890 -0.22 27.02 34.19
N ARG A 891 0.68 27.86 34.73
CA ARG A 891 0.38 29.26 35.05
C ARG A 891 -0.13 30.06 33.85
N MET A 892 0.48 29.91 32.67
CA MET A 892 0.04 30.59 31.45
C MET A 892 -1.34 30.13 30.99
N THR A 893 -1.62 28.83 31.08
CA THR A 893 -2.91 28.23 30.69
C THR A 893 -4.03 28.76 31.58
N ASP A 894 -3.82 28.73 32.91
CA ASP A 894 -4.81 29.20 33.88
C ASP A 894 -5.04 30.71 33.73
N HIS A 895 -3.97 31.48 33.53
CA HIS A 895 -4.06 32.92 33.29
C HIS A 895 -4.84 33.23 32.01
N PHE A 896 -4.61 32.50 30.90
CA PHE A 896 -5.37 32.71 29.68
C PHE A 896 -6.87 32.38 29.82
N GLN A 897 -7.18 31.29 30.54
CA GLN A 897 -8.57 30.83 30.74
C GLN A 897 -9.39 31.77 31.64
N ALA A 898 -8.74 32.57 32.49
CA ALA A 898 -9.41 33.56 33.32
C ALA A 898 -10.06 34.68 32.47
N VAL A 899 -11.23 35.17 32.90
CA VAL A 899 -11.97 36.25 32.22
C VAL A 899 -11.12 37.52 32.11
N SER A 900 -10.37 37.88 33.15
CA SER A 900 -9.43 39.01 33.18
C SER A 900 -8.07 38.70 32.53
N GLY A 901 -7.90 37.49 31.99
CA GLY A 901 -6.66 37.04 31.39
C GLY A 901 -6.40 37.65 30.00
N PRO A 902 -5.18 37.47 29.46
CA PRO A 902 -4.79 37.96 28.14
C PRO A 902 -5.77 37.53 27.03
N VAL A 903 -5.92 38.41 26.04
CA VAL A 903 -6.76 38.16 24.86
C VAL A 903 -6.05 37.23 23.87
N VAL A 904 -4.74 37.40 23.68
CA VAL A 904 -3.98 36.66 22.68
C VAL A 904 -3.03 35.68 23.33
N PHE A 905 -3.10 34.42 22.90
CA PHE A 905 -2.15 33.38 23.27
C PHE A 905 -1.53 32.76 22.02
N LEU A 906 -0.24 33.00 21.82
CA LEU A 906 0.56 32.40 20.78
C LEU A 906 1.14 31.06 21.29
N LEU A 907 1.05 30.00 20.49
CA LEU A 907 1.52 28.66 20.83
C LEU A 907 2.29 28.03 19.68
N SER A 908 3.36 27.32 19.99
CA SER A 908 4.01 26.48 18.97
C SER A 908 3.22 25.19 18.75
N LEU A 909 3.00 24.80 17.48
CA LEU A 909 2.16 23.64 17.12
C LEU A 909 2.57 22.35 17.86
N LYS A 910 3.87 22.06 17.93
CA LYS A 910 4.39 20.88 18.64
C LYS A 910 4.23 20.95 20.16
N ALA A 911 4.29 22.15 20.76
CA ALA A 911 4.09 22.31 22.20
C ALA A 911 2.60 22.29 22.59
N ALA A 912 1.72 22.64 21.65
CA ALA A 912 0.27 22.61 21.78
C ALA A 912 -0.36 21.26 21.42
N GLY A 913 0.37 20.34 20.77
CA GLY A 913 -0.08 19.00 20.39
C GLY A 913 -0.44 18.07 21.56
N THR A 914 -0.39 18.57 22.80
CA THR A 914 -0.48 17.74 24.00
C THR A 914 -1.38 18.37 25.06
N GLY A 915 -2.53 17.76 25.32
CA GLY A 915 -3.31 17.84 26.58
C GLY A 915 -3.96 19.14 27.00
N LEU A 916 -3.62 20.29 26.42
CA LEU A 916 -4.11 21.60 26.90
C LEU A 916 -5.63 21.75 26.68
N ASN A 917 -6.30 22.37 27.65
CA ASN A 917 -7.71 22.76 27.56
C ASN A 917 -7.78 24.29 27.50
N LEU A 918 -8.18 24.86 26.36
CA LEU A 918 -8.13 26.30 26.06
C LEU A 918 -9.49 26.82 25.55
N THR A 919 -10.57 26.33 26.17
CA THR A 919 -11.98 26.62 25.80
C THR A 919 -12.41 28.08 25.90
N ALA A 920 -11.65 28.97 26.55
CA ALA A 920 -11.98 30.38 26.59
C ALA A 920 -11.76 31.09 25.24
N ALA A 921 -10.95 30.51 24.35
CA ALA A 921 -10.74 31.06 23.01
C ALA A 921 -11.88 30.70 22.06
N ASN A 922 -12.37 31.69 21.32
CA ASN A 922 -13.36 31.53 20.27
C ASN A 922 -12.80 31.92 18.88
N HIS A 923 -11.58 32.46 18.82
CA HIS A 923 -10.82 32.61 17.59
C HIS A 923 -9.59 31.70 17.62
N VAL A 924 -9.37 30.98 16.54
CA VAL A 924 -8.18 30.15 16.31
C VAL A 924 -7.57 30.56 14.99
N VAL A 925 -6.30 30.97 15.01
CA VAL A 925 -5.55 31.38 13.81
C VAL A 925 -4.35 30.48 13.63
N HIS A 926 -4.29 29.76 12.51
CA HIS A 926 -3.10 29.05 12.06
C HIS A 926 -2.29 29.99 11.17
N VAL A 927 -1.17 30.48 11.69
CA VAL A 927 -0.31 31.48 11.01
C VAL A 927 0.39 30.84 9.81
N ASP A 928 0.83 29.58 9.96
CA ASP A 928 1.43 28.78 8.90
C ASP A 928 0.68 27.46 8.73
N ARG A 929 0.53 27.01 7.47
CA ARG A 929 -0.12 25.74 7.14
C ARG A 929 0.79 24.58 7.51
N TRP A 930 0.28 23.58 8.21
CA TRP A 930 0.99 22.33 8.49
C TRP A 930 0.55 21.24 7.52
N TRP A 931 1.51 20.44 7.05
CA TRP A 931 1.31 19.45 5.98
C TRP A 931 0.39 18.28 6.37
N ASN A 932 0.27 18.00 7.66
CA ASN A 932 -0.62 16.96 8.19
C ASN A 932 -1.86 17.61 8.83
N PRO A 933 -3.05 17.54 8.19
CA PRO A 933 -4.26 18.17 8.71
C PRO A 933 -4.64 17.66 10.11
N ALA A 934 -4.27 16.43 10.47
CA ALA A 934 -4.55 15.87 11.80
C ALA A 934 -3.88 16.67 12.93
N VAL A 935 -2.66 17.18 12.71
CA VAL A 935 -1.93 17.97 13.72
C VAL A 935 -2.58 19.35 13.91
N GLU A 936 -3.03 20.00 12.83
CA GLU A 936 -3.75 21.27 12.93
C GLU A 936 -5.11 21.09 13.58
N ASN A 937 -5.85 20.05 13.19
CA ASN A 937 -7.13 19.71 13.80
C ASN A 937 -6.95 19.46 15.30
N GLN A 938 -5.88 18.77 15.68
CA GLN A 938 -5.51 18.57 17.08
C GLN A 938 -5.17 19.89 17.80
N ALA A 939 -4.58 20.88 17.14
CA ALA A 939 -4.35 22.19 17.72
C ALA A 939 -5.66 23.01 17.85
N THR A 940 -6.50 23.00 16.81
CA THR A 940 -7.83 23.65 16.79
C THR A 940 -8.75 23.10 17.88
N ASP A 941 -8.76 21.78 18.05
CA ASP A 941 -9.58 21.07 19.03
C ASP A 941 -9.22 21.39 20.50
N ARG A 942 -8.16 22.16 20.75
CA ARG A 942 -7.85 22.71 22.09
C ARG A 942 -8.82 23.81 22.50
N ALA A 943 -9.31 24.59 21.54
CA ALA A 943 -10.37 25.58 21.73
C ALA A 943 -11.77 24.99 21.49
N PHE A 944 -11.90 24.13 20.46
CA PHE A 944 -13.17 23.47 20.12
C PHE A 944 -13.36 22.17 20.93
N ARG A 945 -13.60 22.32 22.23
CA ARG A 945 -13.76 21.20 23.18
C ARG A 945 -14.96 21.42 24.10
N ILE A 946 -15.43 20.35 24.75
CA ILE A 946 -16.48 20.42 25.77
C ILE A 946 -16.11 21.46 26.84
N GLY A 947 -17.01 22.42 27.07
CA GLY A 947 -16.75 23.60 27.89
C GLY A 947 -16.71 24.89 27.07
N GLN A 948 -16.55 24.79 25.76
CA GLN A 948 -16.77 25.90 24.82
C GLN A 948 -18.25 26.30 24.81
N ARG A 949 -18.51 27.60 24.90
CA ARG A 949 -19.87 28.18 24.93
C ARG A 949 -20.14 29.16 23.78
N ARG A 950 -19.12 29.45 22.97
CA ARG A 950 -19.18 30.39 21.84
C ARG A 950 -18.78 29.68 20.55
N ASP A 951 -19.35 30.11 19.43
CA ASP A 951 -18.94 29.64 18.11
C ASP A 951 -17.44 29.88 17.91
N VAL A 952 -16.76 28.88 17.37
CA VAL A 952 -15.30 28.92 17.19
C VAL A 952 -14.99 29.18 15.73
N GLN A 953 -14.35 30.31 15.48
CA GLN A 953 -13.84 30.69 14.15
C GLN A 953 -12.40 30.22 14.00
N VAL A 954 -12.16 29.36 13.01
CA VAL A 954 -10.84 28.81 12.71
C VAL A 954 -10.36 29.39 11.38
N ARG A 955 -9.34 30.23 11.43
CA ARG A 955 -8.78 30.94 10.29
C ARG A 955 -7.42 30.34 9.94
N LYS A 956 -7.31 29.78 8.73
CA LYS A 956 -6.07 29.22 8.19
C LYS A 956 -5.47 30.24 7.22
N LEU A 957 -4.35 30.87 7.58
CA LEU A 957 -3.69 31.85 6.70
C LEU A 957 -2.98 31.11 5.56
N VAL A 958 -3.27 31.49 4.32
CA VAL A 958 -2.69 30.88 3.10
C VAL A 958 -2.25 31.97 2.14
N CYS A 959 -0.98 31.95 1.72
CA CYS A 959 -0.52 32.86 0.68
C CYS A 959 -0.94 32.40 -0.73
N VAL A 960 -1.68 33.24 -1.44
CA VAL A 960 -2.16 33.00 -2.81
C VAL A 960 -0.98 32.88 -3.78
N GLY A 961 -1.08 31.97 -4.74
CA GLY A 961 -0.10 31.74 -5.78
C GLY A 961 1.22 31.16 -5.30
N THR A 962 1.29 30.66 -4.05
CA THR A 962 2.49 30.09 -3.45
C THR A 962 2.41 28.58 -3.29
N VAL A 963 3.47 27.99 -2.72
CA VAL A 963 3.48 26.61 -2.27
C VAL A 963 2.38 26.32 -1.25
N GLU A 964 1.98 27.29 -0.42
CA GLU A 964 0.95 27.03 0.60
C GLU A 964 -0.43 26.75 0.00
N GLU A 965 -0.83 27.48 -1.04
CA GLU A 965 -2.10 27.28 -1.75
C GLU A 965 -2.15 25.92 -2.45
N ARG A 966 -1.12 25.58 -3.23
CA ARG A 966 -1.08 24.32 -3.99
C ARG A 966 -1.13 23.09 -3.08
N VAL A 967 -0.49 23.21 -1.92
CA VAL A 967 -0.47 22.19 -0.90
C VAL A 967 -1.82 22.06 -0.23
N ASP A 968 -2.44 23.18 0.06
CA ASP A 968 -3.79 23.24 0.60
C ASP A 968 -4.80 22.58 -0.35
N GLU A 969 -4.73 22.86 -1.65
CA GLU A 969 -5.55 22.19 -2.67
C GLU A 969 -5.28 20.68 -2.76
N MET A 970 -4.01 20.27 -2.65
CA MET A 970 -3.65 18.84 -2.66
C MET A 970 -4.19 18.10 -1.43
N ILE A 971 -4.13 18.74 -0.25
CA ILE A 971 -4.71 18.20 0.99
C ILE A 971 -6.23 18.04 0.81
N GLU A 972 -6.92 19.01 0.21
CA GLU A 972 -8.37 18.92 -0.02
C GLU A 972 -8.76 17.87 -1.07
N ARG A 973 -8.09 17.84 -2.23
CA ARG A 973 -8.34 16.82 -3.27
C ARG A 973 -8.19 15.41 -2.70
N LYS A 974 -7.18 15.19 -1.84
CA LYS A 974 -6.98 13.91 -1.16
C LYS A 974 -8.00 13.67 -0.06
N SER A 975 -8.35 14.68 0.75
CA SER A 975 -9.37 14.53 1.80
C SER A 975 -10.77 14.21 1.23
N ALA A 976 -11.11 14.70 0.03
CA ALA A 976 -12.37 14.38 -0.65
C ALA A 976 -12.40 12.95 -1.23
N LEU A 977 -11.23 12.37 -1.52
CA LEU A 977 -11.06 10.99 -1.99
C LEU A 977 -10.83 10.00 -0.84
N ALA A 978 -10.49 10.48 0.37
CA ALA A 978 -9.94 9.67 1.45
C ALA A 978 -10.74 9.73 2.77
N ASP A 979 -11.98 9.24 2.72
CA ASP A 979 -12.52 8.47 3.87
C ASP A 979 -11.84 7.09 4.00
N GLY A 980 -10.93 6.73 3.07
CA GLY A 980 -9.93 5.68 3.20
C GLY A 980 -8.62 6.09 2.55
N ALA A 981 -7.52 6.03 3.31
CA ALA A 981 -6.12 6.19 2.86
C ALA A 981 -5.67 7.61 2.45
N VAL A 982 -5.27 8.42 3.44
CA VAL A 982 -4.32 9.52 3.21
C VAL A 982 -2.93 9.02 3.63
N ALA A 983 -1.92 9.13 2.77
CA ALA A 983 -0.52 9.08 3.20
C ALA A 983 -0.15 10.47 3.75
N THR A 984 -0.09 10.63 5.08
CA THR A 984 0.25 11.91 5.73
C THR A 984 1.73 12.02 6.09
N GLY A 985 2.40 13.04 5.56
CA GLY A 985 3.79 13.40 5.86
C GLY A 985 4.44 14.20 4.73
N GLU A 986 5.67 14.66 4.92
CA GLU A 986 6.45 15.33 3.86
C GLU A 986 7.03 14.32 2.84
N GLN A 987 6.83 13.02 3.06
CA GLN A 987 7.44 11.93 2.27
C GLN A 987 6.98 11.90 0.81
N TRP A 988 5.72 12.25 0.53
CA TRP A 988 5.21 12.29 -0.85
C TRP A 988 5.83 13.44 -1.66
N LEU A 989 6.22 14.55 -1.01
CA LEU A 989 6.91 15.67 -1.67
C LEU A 989 8.30 15.26 -2.14
N GLY A 990 8.97 14.37 -1.41
CA GLY A 990 10.25 13.79 -1.81
C GLY A 990 10.16 12.75 -2.92
N ALA A 991 8.94 12.36 -3.32
CA ALA A 991 8.67 11.42 -4.41
C ALA A 991 8.18 12.11 -5.70
N LEU A 992 7.92 13.43 -5.66
CA LEU A 992 7.55 14.20 -6.84
C LEU A 992 8.76 14.32 -7.80
N SER A 993 8.47 14.32 -9.11
CA SER A 993 9.49 14.64 -10.11
C SER A 993 9.94 16.10 -9.98
N VAL A 994 11.09 16.46 -10.58
CA VAL A 994 11.59 17.84 -10.58
C VAL A 994 10.59 18.78 -11.27
N GLU A 995 9.91 18.31 -12.31
CA GLU A 995 8.92 19.07 -13.07
C GLU A 995 7.66 19.32 -12.22
N ASP A 996 7.14 18.27 -11.58
CA ASP A 996 5.99 18.38 -10.67
C ASP A 996 6.30 19.30 -9.49
N LEU A 997 7.51 19.17 -8.95
CA LEU A 997 7.93 19.98 -7.82
C LEU A 997 8.11 21.45 -8.21
N ARG A 998 8.67 21.73 -9.40
CA ARG A 998 8.73 23.10 -9.96
C ARG A 998 7.33 23.70 -10.05
N GLU A 999 6.36 22.93 -10.54
CA GLU A 999 4.98 23.40 -10.65
C GLU A 999 4.33 23.64 -9.28
N VAL A 1000 4.64 22.79 -8.29
CA VAL A 1000 4.17 22.94 -6.90
C VAL A 1000 4.75 24.19 -6.21
N VAL A 1001 5.98 24.59 -6.54
CA VAL A 1001 6.64 25.72 -5.85
C VAL A 1001 6.57 27.03 -6.63
N ARG A 1002 6.22 26.98 -7.92
CA ARG A 1002 6.18 28.14 -8.82
C ARG A 1002 5.32 29.27 -8.24
N LEU A 1003 5.79 30.51 -8.36
CA LEU A 1003 4.98 31.68 -7.97
C LEU A 1003 3.96 32.00 -9.09
N ALA A 1004 2.67 32.07 -8.76
CA ALA A 1004 1.63 32.48 -9.71
C ALA A 1004 1.59 34.02 -9.86
N PRO A 1005 1.17 34.56 -11.02
CA PRO A 1005 1.09 36.00 -11.24
C PRO A 1005 0.18 36.74 -10.26
N GLU A 1006 -0.88 36.10 -9.75
CA GLU A 1006 -1.81 36.73 -8.79
C GLU A 1006 -1.25 36.82 -7.35
N ALA A 1007 -0.04 36.31 -7.08
CA ALA A 1007 0.51 36.22 -5.74
C ALA A 1007 0.94 37.56 -5.13
N VAL A 1008 1.19 38.60 -5.95
CA VAL A 1008 1.80 39.86 -5.52
C VAL A 1008 0.72 40.94 -5.37
N SER A 1009 0.69 41.62 -4.22
CA SER A 1009 -0.11 42.85 -4.08
C SER A 1009 0.45 43.93 -5.00
N GLY A 1010 -0.38 44.43 -5.92
CA GLY A 1010 -0.04 45.58 -6.78
C GLY A 1010 0.26 46.85 -6.00
#